data_AF-A0A355DXP4-F1
#
_entry.id   AF-A0A355DXP4-F1
#
_cell.length_a   1.000
_cell.length_b   1.000
_cell.length_c   1.000
_cell.angle_alpha   90.00
_cell.angle_beta   90.00
_cell.angle_gamma   90.00
#
_symmetry.space_group_name_H-M   'P 1'
#
loop_
_entity.id
_entity.type
_entity.pdbx_description
1 polymer ?
#
loop_
_entity_poly.entity_id
_entity_poly.type
_entity_poly.pdbx_seq_one_letter_code
_entity_poly.pdbx_strand_id
1 'polypeptide(L)'
;MGEPVKTAASKVFFELDGKRDEALEGSFLLPLLRAAGVQVPTLCDHKDLTPYGVCRLCVVEVEVRGKRKLVTSCNYPVREAIKVFTASAAAFKHRRLVAEMYLGRWPNVPVVQEAARACGVSSSRFKSELTEEDPKACILCGHCVRACKEFAQEDVLHFAGRGVRRHLTMPFGTVDKTCIGCTSCAHVCPTGAIEIVDALNNPADPGKIRQAGMRVNAEMATLDGRQFRMRQLGTANIVDVMDKYDLFPVHNFKFGSHPDTHKIGAETLRKKYFTQGMADACWYGCSMACAKTIDGFQLKTGPYKGRKVCVDGPEYETCGAVATMGCLDGDFVAEFNFYCDTYGVDTISAGTTLGFVMEAFEAGVITKAHTGGLELRFGAQAEVLELLHQMARGAGFGVDVGQGIRWLKAKWVKEYGADAQFLQDIGMEAKGLEFSEYVSKESLAQQAGYGLAIKGPQHDEAWLIFMDMVNNQLPTFEKKAEALHYFPLWRTWFGLMGLCKIVWNDIVPADNHLEKDAAKIPGHVRNYLQFFEGMTGIPLDEAKMLDQSARVYNLQRILCRMLGKGDRKNDSIPYRAMGPVTVEEYESRAERYDKQLKELVGVDPAGKSTAEKIKLTRAYREEQYEKVTDATYKRRGWTKNGVPTLARLKELGIALPELVKIVAADQQ
;
A
#
# COMPACT_ATOMS: atom_id res chain seq x y z
N MET A 1 -6.66 -2.88 -9.08
CA MET A 1 -5.77 -1.87 -8.48
C MET A 1 -5.82 -0.67 -9.40
N GLY A 2 -6.22 0.49 -8.86
CA GLY A 2 -6.91 1.56 -9.57
C GLY A 2 -6.45 1.79 -11.02
N GLU A 3 -7.41 1.88 -11.95
CA GLU A 3 -7.10 2.57 -13.20
C GLU A 3 -6.54 3.96 -12.80
N PRO A 4 -5.38 4.37 -13.34
CA PRO A 4 -4.90 5.73 -13.14
C PRO A 4 -6.04 6.66 -13.51
N VAL A 5 -6.29 7.66 -12.67
CA VAL A 5 -7.30 8.70 -12.94
C VAL A 5 -7.12 9.15 -14.39
N LYS A 6 -8.00 8.69 -15.29
CA LYS A 6 -8.00 9.06 -16.70
C LYS A 6 -8.56 10.47 -16.80
N THR A 7 -7.80 11.47 -16.34
CA THR A 7 -7.88 12.79 -16.96
C THR A 7 -7.41 12.58 -18.39
N ALA A 8 -8.33 12.61 -19.36
CA ALA A 8 -7.99 12.57 -20.77
C ALA A 8 -7.02 13.73 -21.07
N ALA A 9 -5.73 13.44 -21.06
CA ALA A 9 -4.70 14.45 -21.31
C ALA A 9 -4.85 14.93 -22.76
N SER A 10 -5.02 16.24 -22.93
CA SER A 10 -5.03 16.90 -24.22
C SER A 10 -3.75 16.56 -24.99
N LYS A 11 -3.88 16.17 -26.26
CA LYS A 11 -2.74 15.96 -27.15
C LYS A 11 -2.36 17.28 -27.83
N VAL A 12 -1.07 17.55 -27.93
CA VAL A 12 -0.48 18.67 -28.65
C VAL A 12 0.50 18.14 -29.71
N PHE A 13 0.51 18.77 -30.88
CA PHE A 13 1.42 18.41 -31.97
C PHE A 13 2.72 19.21 -31.86
N PHE A 14 3.84 18.59 -32.18
CA PHE A 14 5.11 19.29 -32.35
C PHE A 14 5.83 18.81 -33.62
N GLU A 15 6.69 19.65 -34.17
CA GLU A 15 7.53 19.33 -35.32
C GLU A 15 8.98 19.22 -34.86
N LEU A 16 9.56 18.03 -34.92
CA LEU A 16 10.94 17.75 -34.55
C LEU A 16 11.80 17.58 -35.80
N ASP A 17 12.71 18.52 -36.04
CA ASP A 17 13.63 18.51 -37.18
C ASP A 17 12.91 18.19 -38.52
N GLY A 18 11.73 18.80 -38.72
CA GLY A 18 10.88 18.63 -39.91
C GLY A 18 9.92 17.44 -39.89
N LYS A 19 9.94 16.60 -38.84
CA LYS A 19 9.02 15.47 -38.66
C LYS A 19 7.92 15.83 -37.66
N ARG A 20 6.67 15.58 -38.02
CA ARG A 20 5.53 15.83 -37.12
C ARG A 20 5.34 14.66 -36.16
N ASP A 21 5.11 14.98 -34.90
CA ASP A 21 4.85 14.01 -33.83
C ASP A 21 3.81 14.57 -32.83
N GLU A 22 3.32 13.73 -31.93
CA GLU A 22 2.32 14.06 -30.92
C GLU A 22 2.84 13.83 -29.49
N ALA A 23 2.45 14.71 -28.56
CA ALA A 23 2.78 14.59 -27.15
C ALA A 23 1.57 14.93 -26.29
N LEU A 24 1.58 14.43 -25.05
CA LEU A 24 0.62 14.90 -24.05
C LEU A 24 0.99 16.33 -23.64
N GLU A 25 -0.01 17.20 -23.53
CA GLU A 25 0.17 18.57 -23.06
C GLU A 25 0.88 18.59 -21.70
N GLY A 26 1.90 19.44 -21.57
CA GLY A 26 2.73 19.54 -20.38
C GLY A 26 3.94 18.60 -20.35
N SER A 27 4.07 17.67 -21.29
CA SER A 27 5.26 16.80 -21.39
C SER A 27 6.54 17.61 -21.57
N PHE A 28 7.62 17.21 -20.89
CA PHE A 28 8.93 17.83 -21.09
C PHE A 28 9.55 17.38 -22.41
N LEU A 29 10.26 18.30 -23.07
CA LEU A 29 10.79 18.08 -24.41
C LEU A 29 11.87 16.98 -24.47
N LEU A 30 12.79 16.89 -23.51
CA LEU A 30 13.90 15.91 -23.56
C LEU A 30 13.44 14.43 -23.62
N PRO A 31 12.49 13.96 -22.79
CA PRO A 31 11.91 12.62 -22.95
C PRO A 31 11.35 12.36 -24.35
N LEU A 32 10.67 13.35 -24.95
CA LEU A 32 10.10 13.25 -26.30
C LEU A 32 11.22 13.11 -27.35
N LEU A 33 12.29 13.90 -27.23
CA LEU A 33 13.46 13.80 -28.11
C LEU A 33 14.08 12.40 -28.06
N ARG A 34 14.26 11.85 -26.85
CA ARG A 34 14.79 10.49 -26.66
C ARG A 34 13.89 9.43 -27.24
N ALA A 35 12.56 9.55 -27.07
CA ALA A 35 11.59 8.63 -27.65
C ALA A 35 11.65 8.64 -29.19
N ALA A 36 11.93 9.79 -29.79
CA ALA A 36 12.15 9.95 -31.23
C ALA A 36 13.57 9.53 -31.70
N GLY A 37 14.40 8.96 -30.83
CA GLY A 37 15.76 8.52 -31.14
C GLY A 37 16.79 9.66 -31.20
N VAL A 38 16.43 10.88 -30.82
CA VAL A 38 17.34 12.05 -30.83
C VAL A 38 18.03 12.18 -29.48
N GLN A 39 19.35 12.03 -29.50
CA GLN A 39 20.20 12.19 -28.31
C GLN A 39 20.69 13.63 -28.18
N VAL A 40 20.47 14.23 -27.01
CA VAL A 40 21.00 15.56 -26.65
C VAL A 40 21.87 15.40 -25.41
N PRO A 41 23.10 15.96 -25.38
CA PRO A 41 24.01 15.77 -24.26
C PRO A 41 23.46 16.37 -22.96
N THR A 42 23.64 15.65 -21.86
CA THR A 42 23.19 16.02 -20.52
C THR A 42 24.20 15.56 -19.48
N LEU A 43 24.45 16.40 -18.46
CA LEU A 43 25.24 16.00 -17.28
C LEU A 43 24.42 15.99 -15.98
N CYS A 44 23.30 16.73 -15.94
CA CYS A 44 22.44 16.86 -14.76
C CYS A 44 21.07 16.18 -14.91
N ASP A 45 20.86 15.46 -16.00
CA ASP A 45 19.61 14.74 -16.24
C ASP A 45 19.76 13.28 -15.76
N HIS A 46 18.72 12.77 -15.10
CA HIS A 46 18.65 11.40 -14.62
C HIS A 46 17.20 10.94 -14.74
N LYS A 47 16.97 9.74 -15.26
CA LYS A 47 15.61 9.25 -15.59
C LYS A 47 14.68 9.18 -14.38
N ASP A 48 15.24 8.95 -13.20
CA ASP A 48 14.49 8.78 -11.95
C ASP A 48 14.45 10.06 -11.07
N LEU A 49 14.96 11.20 -11.53
CA LEU A 49 14.97 12.46 -10.77
C LEU A 49 14.20 13.57 -11.50
N THR A 50 13.59 14.50 -10.76
CA THR A 50 12.89 15.64 -11.37
C THR A 50 13.83 16.50 -12.24
N PRO A 51 13.40 17.04 -13.39
CA PRO A 51 14.28 17.80 -14.28
C PRO A 51 14.92 19.04 -13.62
N TYR A 52 16.24 19.22 -13.79
CA TYR A 52 16.98 20.28 -13.11
C TYR A 52 17.45 21.44 -14.01
N GLY A 53 17.88 21.14 -15.24
CA GLY A 53 18.30 22.15 -16.21
C GLY A 53 19.60 22.91 -15.90
N VAL A 54 20.36 22.53 -14.88
CA VAL A 54 21.56 23.27 -14.45
C VAL A 54 22.75 23.13 -15.41
N CYS A 55 22.91 21.98 -16.08
CA CYS A 55 24.10 21.76 -16.93
C CYS A 55 24.08 22.53 -18.26
N ARG A 56 22.90 22.97 -18.71
CA ARG A 56 22.67 23.71 -19.97
C ARG A 56 23.14 23.03 -21.27
N LEU A 57 23.58 21.77 -21.23
CA LEU A 57 23.94 21.02 -22.44
C LEU A 57 22.72 20.56 -23.26
N CYS A 58 21.56 20.40 -22.63
CA CYS A 58 20.32 20.00 -23.29
C CYS A 58 19.64 21.11 -24.12
N VAL A 59 20.33 22.22 -24.39
CA VAL A 59 19.73 23.38 -25.05
C VAL A 59 19.39 23.08 -26.50
N VAL A 60 18.14 23.28 -26.90
CA VAL A 60 17.63 23.17 -28.28
C VAL A 60 17.02 24.51 -28.70
N GLU A 61 16.83 24.72 -29.99
CA GLU A 61 16.08 25.89 -30.48
C GLU A 61 14.63 25.49 -30.72
N VAL A 62 13.69 26.31 -30.23
CA VAL A 62 12.26 26.12 -30.46
C VAL A 62 11.66 27.34 -31.15
N GLU A 63 10.72 27.12 -32.04
CA GLU A 63 9.91 28.14 -32.68
C GLU A 63 8.48 28.06 -32.17
N VAL A 64 8.01 29.16 -31.57
CA VAL A 64 6.65 29.31 -31.04
C VAL A 64 6.05 30.56 -31.68
N ARG A 65 4.94 30.40 -32.41
CA ARG A 65 4.26 31.51 -33.11
C ARG A 65 5.22 32.36 -33.97
N GLY A 66 6.11 31.70 -34.70
CA GLY A 66 7.10 32.34 -35.58
C GLY A 66 8.31 32.97 -34.88
N LYS A 67 8.42 32.89 -33.55
CA LYS A 67 9.57 33.39 -32.79
C LYS A 67 10.47 32.25 -32.35
N ARG A 68 11.75 32.32 -32.71
CA ARG A 68 12.77 31.35 -32.30
C ARG A 68 13.45 31.75 -31.00
N LYS A 69 13.72 30.78 -30.13
CA LYS A 69 14.47 30.96 -28.88
C LYS A 69 15.19 29.67 -28.49
N LEU A 70 16.31 29.81 -27.79
CA LEU A 70 17.01 28.69 -27.15
C LEU A 70 16.33 28.34 -25.82
N VAL A 71 16.11 27.06 -25.58
CA VAL A 71 15.49 26.53 -24.36
C VAL A 71 16.20 25.27 -23.90
N THR A 72 16.20 25.00 -22.59
CA THR A 72 16.66 23.72 -22.05
C THR A 72 15.59 22.65 -22.23
N SER A 73 15.85 21.63 -23.05
CA SER A 73 14.82 20.62 -23.38
C SER A 73 14.35 19.80 -22.17
N CYS A 74 15.21 19.58 -21.16
CA CYS A 74 14.88 18.75 -20.00
C CYS A 74 13.70 19.28 -19.16
N ASN A 75 13.50 20.60 -19.10
CA ASN A 75 12.47 21.22 -18.27
C ASN A 75 11.56 22.19 -19.07
N TYR A 76 11.56 22.09 -20.40
CA TYR A 76 10.67 22.88 -21.25
C TYR A 76 9.37 22.09 -21.52
N PRO A 77 8.23 22.50 -20.94
CA PRO A 77 6.95 21.81 -21.17
C PRO A 77 6.34 22.18 -22.53
N VAL A 78 5.85 21.19 -23.26
CA VAL A 78 5.12 21.39 -24.53
C VAL A 78 3.65 21.67 -24.22
N ARG A 79 3.23 22.93 -24.36
CA ARG A 79 1.85 23.38 -24.05
C ARG A 79 1.03 23.79 -25.26
N GLU A 80 1.70 24.07 -26.37
CA GLU A 80 1.08 24.47 -27.63
C GLU A 80 1.90 23.89 -28.78
N ALA A 81 1.43 24.08 -30.01
CA ALA A 81 2.17 23.62 -31.18
C ALA A 81 3.51 24.38 -31.31
N ILE A 82 4.60 23.63 -31.36
CA ILE A 82 5.97 24.16 -31.47
C ILE A 82 6.76 23.43 -32.56
N LYS A 83 7.75 24.11 -33.13
CA LYS A 83 8.81 23.46 -33.93
C LYS A 83 10.09 23.40 -33.12
N VAL A 84 10.83 22.32 -33.25
CA VAL A 84 12.03 22.00 -32.46
C VAL A 84 13.17 21.71 -33.43
N PHE A 85 14.27 22.43 -33.27
CA PHE A 85 15.50 22.28 -34.02
C PHE A 85 16.61 21.82 -33.08
N THR A 86 17.01 20.56 -33.18
CA THR A 86 17.97 19.97 -32.22
C THR A 86 19.42 20.22 -32.59
N ALA A 87 19.70 20.52 -33.87
CA ALA A 87 21.03 20.75 -34.42
C ALA A 87 21.20 22.13 -35.06
N SER A 88 20.45 23.14 -34.61
CA SER A 88 20.60 24.51 -35.13
C SER A 88 21.98 25.10 -34.81
N ALA A 89 22.47 26.02 -35.65
CA ALA A 89 23.77 26.66 -35.43
C ALA A 89 23.85 27.38 -34.07
N ALA A 90 22.74 27.98 -33.62
CA ALA A 90 22.64 28.63 -32.32
C ALA A 90 22.73 27.63 -31.17
N ALA A 91 22.00 26.51 -31.24
CA ALA A 91 22.04 25.46 -30.24
C ALA A 91 23.43 24.81 -30.18
N PHE A 92 24.03 24.49 -31.34
CA PHE A 92 25.35 23.88 -31.42
C PHE A 92 26.44 24.80 -30.83
N LYS A 93 26.45 26.10 -31.20
CA LYS A 93 27.39 27.08 -30.66
C LYS A 93 27.28 27.19 -29.13
N HIS A 94 26.06 27.19 -28.59
CA HIS A 94 25.83 27.22 -27.15
C HIS A 94 26.39 25.98 -26.45
N ARG A 95 26.01 24.79 -26.93
CA ARG A 95 26.47 23.51 -26.35
C ARG A 95 27.98 23.38 -26.39
N ARG A 96 28.62 23.75 -27.50
CA ARG A 96 30.08 23.74 -27.66
C ARG A 96 30.76 24.61 -26.60
N LEU A 97 30.28 25.84 -26.41
CA LEU A 97 30.85 26.77 -25.41
C LEU A 97 30.72 26.21 -23.98
N VAL A 98 29.53 25.72 -23.62
CA VAL A 98 29.28 25.17 -22.28
C VAL A 98 30.13 23.91 -22.04
N ALA A 99 30.19 23.00 -23.00
CA ALA A 99 31.02 21.80 -22.92
C ALA A 99 32.50 22.13 -22.76
N GLU A 100 32.99 23.14 -23.46
CA GLU A 100 34.36 23.64 -23.33
C GLU A 100 34.64 24.15 -21.90
N MET A 101 33.71 24.88 -21.28
CA MET A 101 33.83 25.34 -19.90
C MET A 101 33.84 24.18 -18.89
N TYR A 102 33.00 23.16 -19.07
CA TYR A 102 33.03 21.96 -18.24
C TYR A 102 34.39 21.25 -18.33
N LEU A 103 34.90 21.04 -19.55
CA LEU A 103 36.19 20.40 -19.79
C LEU A 103 37.36 21.21 -19.20
N GLY A 104 37.24 22.55 -19.14
CA GLY A 104 38.24 23.42 -18.53
C GLY A 104 38.34 23.30 -17.00
N ARG A 105 37.28 22.83 -16.33
CA ARG A 105 37.26 22.57 -14.89
C ARG A 105 37.49 21.10 -14.53
N TRP A 106 36.98 20.17 -15.35
CA TRP A 106 37.05 18.73 -15.12
C TRP A 106 37.62 17.98 -16.34
N PRO A 107 38.91 18.19 -16.67
CA PRO A 107 39.52 17.68 -17.90
C PRO A 107 39.57 16.15 -17.98
N ASN A 108 39.66 15.46 -16.83
CA ASN A 108 39.87 14.01 -16.76
C ASN A 108 38.62 13.21 -16.38
N VAL A 109 37.46 13.86 -16.18
CA VAL A 109 36.23 13.18 -15.76
C VAL A 109 35.55 12.55 -16.99
N PRO A 110 35.38 11.22 -17.09
CA PRO A 110 34.94 10.55 -18.31
C PRO A 110 33.60 11.02 -18.88
N VAL A 111 32.59 11.21 -18.02
CA VAL A 111 31.25 11.68 -18.45
C VAL A 111 31.29 13.11 -19.02
N VAL A 112 32.22 13.95 -18.54
CA VAL A 112 32.44 15.30 -19.08
C VAL A 112 33.11 15.23 -20.44
N GLN A 113 34.12 14.37 -20.59
CA GLN A 113 34.80 14.15 -21.88
C GLN A 113 33.84 13.60 -22.94
N GLU A 114 32.95 12.67 -22.57
CA GLU A 114 31.92 12.14 -23.45
C GLU A 114 30.94 13.22 -23.90
N ALA A 115 30.40 14.01 -22.97
CA ALA A 115 29.51 15.13 -23.28
C ALA A 115 30.21 16.19 -24.18
N ALA A 116 31.49 16.44 -23.95
CA ALA A 116 32.30 17.34 -24.77
C ALA A 116 32.49 16.81 -26.19
N ARG A 117 32.81 15.52 -26.36
CA ARG A 117 32.91 14.87 -27.67
C ARG A 117 31.58 14.93 -28.43
N ALA A 118 30.45 14.70 -27.76
CA ALA A 118 29.12 14.83 -28.36
C ALA A 118 28.81 16.27 -28.84
N CYS A 119 29.51 17.27 -28.31
CA CYS A 119 29.43 18.67 -28.71
C CYS A 119 30.55 19.10 -29.69
N GLY A 120 31.37 18.15 -30.16
CA GLY A 120 32.50 18.41 -31.07
C GLY A 120 33.69 19.11 -30.41
N VAL A 121 33.85 18.99 -29.09
CA VAL A 121 34.95 19.59 -28.31
C VAL A 121 35.92 18.51 -27.83
N SER A 122 37.20 18.67 -28.15
CA SER A 122 38.29 17.77 -27.72
C SER A 122 39.27 18.42 -26.74
N SER A 123 39.26 19.75 -26.63
CA SER A 123 40.14 20.53 -25.75
C SER A 123 39.44 21.81 -25.30
N SER A 124 39.85 22.37 -24.15
CA SER A 124 39.30 23.62 -23.63
C SER A 124 40.28 24.78 -23.75
N ARG A 125 39.82 25.95 -24.19
CA ARG A 125 40.52 27.23 -24.06
C ARG A 125 40.35 27.86 -22.67
N PHE A 126 39.41 27.35 -21.89
CA PHE A 126 39.18 27.81 -20.52
C PHE A 126 40.00 26.95 -19.56
N LYS A 127 40.59 27.57 -18.55
CA LYS A 127 41.21 26.88 -17.41
C LYS A 127 40.71 27.52 -16.13
N SER A 128 40.15 26.72 -15.23
CA SER A 128 39.72 27.21 -13.92
C SER A 128 40.90 27.26 -12.96
N GLU A 129 40.88 28.18 -12.00
CA GLU A 129 41.79 28.15 -10.85
C GLU A 129 41.47 26.96 -9.92
N LEU A 130 40.26 26.39 -10.04
CA LEU A 130 39.78 25.23 -9.30
C LEU A 130 39.60 24.02 -10.23
N THR A 131 40.53 23.84 -11.17
CA THR A 131 40.55 22.64 -12.03
C THR A 131 40.80 21.41 -11.16
N GLU A 132 39.95 20.41 -11.32
CA GLU A 132 40.03 19.14 -10.62
C GLU A 132 40.54 18.06 -11.58
N GLU A 133 41.72 17.51 -11.27
CA GLU A 133 42.38 16.50 -12.11
C GLU A 133 41.90 15.07 -11.80
N ASP A 134 41.19 14.85 -10.67
CA ASP A 134 40.66 13.54 -10.30
C ASP A 134 39.56 13.10 -11.29
N PRO A 135 39.71 11.92 -11.95
CA PRO A 135 38.67 11.36 -12.82
C PRO A 135 37.31 11.14 -12.16
N LYS A 136 37.26 11.05 -10.82
CA LYS A 136 36.04 10.90 -10.02
C LYS A 136 35.52 12.21 -9.45
N ALA A 137 36.12 13.35 -9.77
CA ALA A 137 35.76 14.66 -9.21
C ALA A 137 34.26 14.99 -9.35
N CYS A 138 33.71 15.69 -8.35
CA CYS A 138 32.32 16.14 -8.37
C CYS A 138 32.10 17.23 -9.43
N ILE A 139 31.23 16.95 -10.41
CA ILE A 139 30.89 17.88 -11.50
C ILE A 139 29.72 18.82 -11.17
N LEU A 140 29.27 18.85 -9.91
CA LEU A 140 28.17 19.70 -9.42
C LEU A 140 26.86 19.52 -10.20
N CYS A 141 26.58 18.31 -10.69
CA CYS A 141 25.37 18.00 -11.45
C CYS A 141 24.07 18.07 -10.62
N GLY A 142 24.17 17.96 -9.29
CA GLY A 142 23.03 18.01 -8.37
C GLY A 142 22.17 16.75 -8.36
N HIS A 143 22.68 15.63 -8.87
CA HIS A 143 21.99 14.33 -8.76
C HIS A 143 21.83 13.94 -7.29
N CYS A 144 22.93 13.98 -6.52
CA CYS A 144 22.94 13.62 -5.11
C CYS A 144 22.00 14.47 -4.24
N VAL A 145 21.95 15.79 -4.47
CA VAL A 145 21.05 16.73 -3.79
C VAL A 145 19.58 16.34 -4.03
N ARG A 146 19.20 16.15 -5.30
CA ARG A 146 17.84 15.74 -5.65
C ARG A 146 17.50 14.34 -5.13
N ALA A 147 18.40 13.36 -5.22
CA ALA A 147 18.15 12.03 -4.68
C ALA A 147 17.98 12.05 -3.15
N CYS A 148 18.75 12.86 -2.43
CA CYS A 148 18.60 13.06 -0.98
C CYS A 148 17.22 13.62 -0.63
N LYS A 149 16.69 14.53 -1.45
CA LYS A 149 15.38 15.15 -1.27
C LYS A 149 14.22 14.27 -1.74
N GLU A 150 14.34 13.66 -2.92
CA GLU A 150 13.24 12.97 -3.61
C GLU A 150 13.12 11.50 -3.20
N PHE A 151 14.25 10.80 -3.02
CA PHE A 151 14.25 9.37 -2.66
C PHE A 151 14.25 9.17 -1.15
N ALA A 152 15.15 9.85 -0.45
CA ALA A 152 15.33 9.70 0.99
C ALA A 152 14.45 10.64 1.83
N GLN A 153 13.93 11.74 1.25
CA GLN A 153 13.09 12.73 1.94
C GLN A 153 13.77 13.52 3.08
N GLU A 154 15.11 13.53 3.15
CA GLU A 154 15.86 14.20 4.23
C GLU A 154 16.37 15.61 3.87
N ASP A 155 16.60 15.89 2.58
CA ASP A 155 17.09 17.20 2.08
C ASP A 155 18.39 17.74 2.74
N VAL A 156 19.27 16.86 3.24
CA VAL A 156 20.51 17.24 3.95
C VAL A 156 21.71 17.55 3.05
N LEU A 157 21.71 17.11 1.80
CA LEU A 157 22.79 17.42 0.84
C LEU A 157 22.46 18.67 0.05
N HIS A 158 23.32 19.68 0.06
CA HIS A 158 23.12 20.91 -0.70
C HIS A 158 24.41 21.47 -1.30
N PHE A 159 24.28 22.50 -2.13
CA PHE A 159 25.41 23.30 -2.59
C PHE A 159 25.59 24.56 -1.76
N ALA A 160 26.84 24.87 -1.42
CA ALA A 160 27.25 26.15 -0.84
C ALA A 160 28.24 26.88 -1.74
N GLY A 161 28.41 28.19 -1.52
CA GLY A 161 29.25 29.05 -2.35
C GLY A 161 28.56 29.58 -3.62
N ARG A 162 29.29 30.38 -4.40
CA ARG A 162 28.81 30.98 -5.68
C ARG A 162 29.90 30.92 -6.75
N GLY A 163 29.49 30.92 -8.01
CA GLY A 163 30.40 30.89 -9.16
C GLY A 163 31.31 29.66 -9.12
N VAL A 164 32.62 29.87 -9.32
CA VAL A 164 33.63 28.80 -9.30
C VAL A 164 33.75 28.12 -7.92
N ARG A 165 33.49 28.85 -6.82
CA ARG A 165 33.59 28.34 -5.44
C ARG A 165 32.41 27.49 -4.98
N ARG A 166 31.46 27.21 -5.87
CA ARG A 166 30.33 26.31 -5.56
C ARG A 166 30.85 24.90 -5.29
N HIS A 167 30.42 24.29 -4.19
CA HIS A 167 30.78 22.93 -3.78
C HIS A 167 29.61 22.24 -3.08
N LEU A 168 29.63 20.90 -3.06
CA LEU A 168 28.66 20.08 -2.34
C LEU A 168 29.01 20.10 -0.84
N THR A 169 28.00 20.21 0.02
CA THR A 169 28.17 20.19 1.49
C THR A 169 26.89 19.69 2.17
N MET A 170 27.01 19.42 3.47
CA MET A 170 25.91 19.29 4.43
C MET A 170 25.81 20.54 5.31
N PRO A 171 24.78 20.69 6.14
CA PRO A 171 24.70 21.75 7.16
C PRO A 171 26.02 21.89 7.94
N PHE A 172 26.52 23.13 8.01
CA PHE A 172 27.75 23.50 8.71
C PHE A 172 29.05 22.80 8.22
N GLY A 173 29.02 22.09 7.08
CA GLY A 173 30.18 21.38 6.56
C GLY A 173 30.51 20.08 7.32
N THR A 174 29.61 19.63 8.19
CA THR A 174 29.76 18.40 8.99
C THR A 174 28.74 17.35 8.57
N VAL A 175 29.00 16.08 8.88
CA VAL A 175 28.02 15.01 8.66
C VAL A 175 26.77 15.30 9.50
N ASP A 176 25.64 15.48 8.82
CA ASP A 176 24.36 15.67 9.49
C ASP A 176 23.88 14.33 10.08
N LYS A 177 23.42 14.36 11.34
CA LYS A 177 22.92 13.19 12.07
C LYS A 177 21.71 12.52 11.40
N THR A 178 21.01 13.25 10.54
CA THR A 178 19.85 12.80 9.79
C THR A 178 20.27 11.97 8.56
N CYS A 179 21.53 12.05 8.14
CA CYS A 179 22.07 11.20 7.07
C CYS A 179 22.26 9.77 7.56
N ILE A 180 21.36 8.87 7.17
CA ILE A 180 21.40 7.44 7.54
C ILE A 180 22.29 6.57 6.64
N GLY A 181 23.01 7.18 5.69
CA GLY A 181 23.82 6.42 4.74
C GLY A 181 23.00 5.57 3.76
N CYS A 182 21.82 6.04 3.32
CA CYS A 182 20.93 5.30 2.41
C CYS A 182 21.52 5.01 1.01
N THR A 183 22.70 5.55 0.69
CA THR A 183 23.45 5.39 -0.57
C THR A 183 22.79 5.94 -1.83
N SER A 184 21.58 6.51 -1.75
CA SER A 184 20.86 7.12 -2.88
C SER A 184 21.71 8.14 -3.64
N CYS A 185 22.47 8.97 -2.92
CA CYS A 185 23.34 9.99 -3.51
C CYS A 185 24.52 9.40 -4.30
N ALA A 186 25.11 8.32 -3.80
CA ALA A 186 26.21 7.62 -4.45
C ALA A 186 25.74 6.87 -5.70
N HIS A 187 24.56 6.23 -5.62
CA HIS A 187 23.97 5.51 -6.73
C HIS A 187 23.72 6.39 -7.97
N VAL A 188 23.18 7.61 -7.76
CA VAL A 188 22.90 8.53 -8.87
C VAL A 188 24.11 9.34 -9.33
N CYS A 189 25.28 9.18 -8.69
CA CYS A 189 26.48 9.96 -8.97
C CYS A 189 27.12 9.48 -10.30
N PRO A 190 27.21 10.34 -11.33
CA PRO A 190 27.73 9.93 -12.63
C PRO A 190 29.27 9.82 -12.67
N THR A 191 29.97 10.26 -11.61
CA THR A 191 31.44 10.29 -11.57
C THR A 191 32.03 9.35 -10.53
N GLY A 192 31.22 8.84 -9.59
CA GLY A 192 31.74 8.13 -8.42
C GLY A 192 32.43 9.03 -7.39
N ALA A 193 32.11 10.34 -7.37
CA ALA A 193 32.63 11.30 -6.39
C ALA A 193 32.22 11.00 -4.93
N ILE A 194 31.16 10.21 -4.73
CA ILE A 194 30.68 9.80 -3.42
C ILE A 194 31.02 8.32 -3.26
N GLU A 195 31.95 8.03 -2.37
CA GLU A 195 32.35 6.67 -2.03
C GLU A 195 31.36 6.04 -1.05
N ILE A 196 31.15 4.74 -1.21
CA ILE A 196 30.30 3.94 -0.31
C ILE A 196 31.23 3.09 0.54
N VAL A 197 31.08 3.21 1.86
CA VAL A 197 31.78 2.35 2.82
C VAL A 197 30.75 1.43 3.46
N ASP A 198 30.88 0.14 3.18
CA ASP A 198 29.99 -0.90 3.70
C ASP A 198 30.42 -1.30 5.12
N ALA A 199 29.93 -0.56 6.12
CA ALA A 199 30.31 -0.75 7.53
C ALA A 199 29.19 -1.33 8.42
N LEU A 200 27.97 -1.48 7.90
CA LEU A 200 26.79 -1.89 8.68
C LEU A 200 26.29 -3.27 8.27
N ASN A 201 25.86 -4.06 9.25
CA ASN A 201 25.15 -5.35 9.11
C ASN A 201 25.88 -6.48 8.36
N ASN A 202 27.12 -6.28 7.90
CA ASN A 202 27.98 -7.29 7.25
C ASN A 202 27.25 -8.18 6.22
N PRO A 203 26.59 -7.59 5.21
CA PRO A 203 25.90 -8.37 4.19
C PRO A 203 26.88 -9.19 3.34
N ALA A 204 26.43 -10.35 2.86
CA ALA A 204 27.25 -11.19 1.99
C ALA A 204 27.61 -10.52 0.64
N ASP A 205 26.68 -9.75 0.08
CA ASP A 205 26.85 -8.96 -1.15
C ASP A 205 26.12 -7.60 -1.01
N PRO A 206 26.80 -6.56 -0.50
CA PRO A 206 26.22 -5.24 -0.33
C PRO A 206 25.86 -4.58 -1.68
N GLY A 207 26.56 -4.93 -2.76
CA GLY A 207 26.29 -4.41 -4.10
C GLY A 207 24.91 -4.84 -4.60
N LYS A 208 24.56 -6.11 -4.42
CA LYS A 208 23.25 -6.68 -4.77
C LYS A 208 22.11 -6.05 -3.98
N ILE A 209 22.29 -5.84 -2.67
CA ILE A 209 21.31 -5.16 -1.82
C ILE A 209 21.05 -3.75 -2.32
N ARG A 210 22.10 -2.98 -2.61
CA ARG A 210 21.95 -1.61 -3.11
C ARG A 210 21.20 -1.57 -4.44
N GLN A 211 21.53 -2.46 -5.37
CA GLN A 211 20.84 -2.51 -6.67
C GLN A 211 19.35 -2.79 -6.50
N ALA A 212 18.98 -3.76 -5.66
CA ALA A 212 17.60 -4.09 -5.36
C ALA A 212 16.86 -2.94 -4.65
N GLY A 213 17.46 -2.35 -3.61
CA GLY A 213 16.85 -1.25 -2.86
C GLY A 213 16.65 0.01 -3.70
N MET A 214 17.62 0.36 -4.55
CA MET A 214 17.56 1.59 -5.36
C MET A 214 16.47 1.55 -6.42
N ARG A 215 16.24 0.39 -7.04
CA ARG A 215 15.14 0.22 -7.99
C ARG A 215 13.80 0.56 -7.35
N VAL A 216 13.51 -0.06 -6.21
CA VAL A 216 12.25 0.15 -5.49
C VAL A 216 12.14 1.59 -5.02
N ASN A 217 13.19 2.18 -4.46
CA ASN A 217 13.16 3.58 -4.02
C ASN A 217 12.86 4.56 -5.17
N ALA A 218 13.42 4.31 -6.37
CA ALA A 218 13.14 5.10 -7.56
C ALA A 218 11.69 4.92 -8.04
N GLU A 219 11.17 3.70 -8.04
CA GLU A 219 9.76 3.40 -8.37
C GLU A 219 8.82 4.13 -7.39
N MET A 220 9.08 4.06 -6.07
CA MET A 220 8.31 4.80 -5.06
C MET A 220 8.33 6.30 -5.28
N ALA A 221 9.52 6.87 -5.54
CA ALA A 221 9.66 8.32 -5.71
C ALA A 221 8.97 8.85 -6.98
N THR A 222 8.93 8.05 -8.05
CA THR A 222 8.47 8.51 -9.37
C THR A 222 7.02 8.12 -9.68
N LEU A 223 6.52 7.02 -9.10
CA LEU A 223 5.21 6.46 -9.41
C LEU A 223 4.14 6.76 -8.36
N ASP A 224 4.51 7.01 -7.09
CA ASP A 224 3.54 7.23 -6.00
C ASP A 224 2.53 8.33 -6.30
N GLY A 225 3.01 9.48 -6.78
CA GLY A 225 2.14 10.63 -7.11
C GLY A 225 1.13 10.37 -8.24
N ARG A 226 1.26 9.27 -8.98
CA ARG A 226 0.37 8.85 -10.08
C ARG A 226 -0.46 7.60 -9.75
N GLN A 227 -0.12 6.92 -8.65
CA GLN A 227 -0.80 5.73 -8.18
C GLN A 227 -1.56 6.05 -6.90
N PHE A 228 -1.11 5.56 -5.75
CA PHE A 228 -1.88 5.60 -4.49
C PHE A 228 -1.60 6.84 -3.62
N ARG A 229 -0.57 7.63 -3.95
CA ARG A 229 -0.19 8.85 -3.20
C ARG A 229 0.05 8.56 -1.71
N MET A 230 0.67 7.43 -1.39
CA MET A 230 1.00 6.94 -0.05
C MET A 230 1.77 7.99 0.76
N ARG A 231 2.68 8.74 0.14
CA ARG A 231 3.40 9.82 0.84
C ARG A 231 2.50 10.96 1.31
N GLN A 232 1.38 11.18 0.62
CA GLN A 232 0.45 12.27 0.91
C GLN A 232 -0.74 11.83 1.75
N LEU A 233 -1.18 10.57 1.60
CA LEU A 233 -2.46 10.09 2.11
C LEU A 233 -2.37 8.84 2.99
N GLY A 234 -1.24 8.13 2.97
CA GLY A 234 -1.09 6.85 3.68
C GLY A 234 -2.07 5.80 3.16
N THR A 235 -2.38 4.80 3.98
CA THR A 235 -3.34 3.76 3.58
C THR A 235 -4.77 4.30 3.46
N ALA A 236 -5.11 5.37 4.20
CA ALA A 236 -6.41 6.03 4.14
C ALA A 236 -6.80 6.55 2.73
N ASN A 237 -5.87 6.58 1.77
CA ASN A 237 -6.18 6.85 0.37
C ASN A 237 -7.27 5.91 -0.20
N ILE A 238 -7.35 4.68 0.30
CA ILE A 238 -8.23 3.66 -0.27
C ILE A 238 -9.68 3.75 0.26
N VAL A 239 -10.00 4.64 1.21
CA VAL A 239 -11.36 4.84 1.73
C VAL A 239 -12.34 5.11 0.60
N ASP A 240 -12.05 6.11 -0.23
CA ASP A 240 -12.91 6.52 -1.35
C ASP A 240 -13.00 5.41 -2.42
N VAL A 241 -11.93 4.61 -2.56
CA VAL A 241 -11.91 3.48 -3.50
C VAL A 241 -12.82 2.36 -2.99
N MET A 242 -12.74 1.98 -1.72
CA MET A 242 -13.61 0.93 -1.18
C MET A 242 -15.08 1.33 -1.22
N ASP A 243 -15.41 2.56 -0.83
CA ASP A 243 -16.79 3.07 -0.84
C ASP A 243 -17.38 3.02 -2.26
N LYS A 244 -16.62 3.47 -3.26
CA LYS A 244 -17.03 3.44 -4.67
C LYS A 244 -17.34 2.03 -5.21
N TYR A 245 -16.65 1.01 -4.70
CA TYR A 245 -16.86 -0.38 -5.10
C TYR A 245 -17.83 -1.15 -4.21
N ASP A 246 -18.51 -0.46 -3.27
CA ASP A 246 -19.36 -1.05 -2.23
C ASP A 246 -18.61 -2.08 -1.34
N LEU A 247 -17.37 -1.76 -1.00
CA LEU A 247 -16.47 -2.61 -0.20
C LEU A 247 -16.15 -2.03 1.18
N PHE A 248 -16.59 -0.81 1.47
CA PHE A 248 -16.32 -0.09 2.71
C PHE A 248 -17.39 -0.41 3.76
N PRO A 249 -17.03 -0.99 4.92
CA PRO A 249 -18.03 -1.47 5.87
C PRO A 249 -18.73 -0.31 6.57
N VAL A 250 -20.06 -0.38 6.58
CA VAL A 250 -20.91 0.64 7.21
C VAL A 250 -21.98 -0.06 8.03
N HIS A 251 -22.19 0.43 9.26
CA HIS A 251 -23.18 -0.07 10.20
C HIS A 251 -23.08 -1.59 10.43
N ASN A 252 -21.98 -2.04 11.06
CA ASN A 252 -21.67 -3.45 11.29
C ASN A 252 -21.73 -4.30 10.01
N PHE A 253 -21.07 -3.82 8.95
CA PHE A 253 -21.00 -4.49 7.64
C PHE A 253 -22.38 -4.75 7.00
N LYS A 254 -23.45 -4.06 7.44
CA LYS A 254 -24.75 -4.06 6.73
C LYS A 254 -24.56 -3.60 5.29
N PHE A 255 -23.86 -2.49 5.10
CA PHE A 255 -23.68 -1.83 3.81
C PHE A 255 -22.20 -1.74 3.42
N GLY A 256 -21.98 -1.46 2.14
CA GLY A 256 -20.64 -1.32 1.52
C GLY A 256 -20.24 0.10 1.17
N SER A 257 -21.11 1.08 1.44
CA SER A 257 -20.92 2.49 1.09
C SER A 257 -21.84 3.39 1.92
N HIS A 258 -21.49 4.66 2.06
CA HIS A 258 -22.32 5.67 2.74
C HIS A 258 -22.17 7.06 2.10
N PRO A 259 -23.26 7.85 1.95
CA PRO A 259 -23.19 9.18 1.35
C PRO A 259 -22.24 10.15 2.08
N ASP A 260 -22.07 9.97 3.39
CA ASP A 260 -21.18 10.78 4.22
C ASP A 260 -19.73 10.31 4.29
N THR A 261 -19.32 9.25 3.57
CA THR A 261 -17.93 8.75 3.58
C THR A 261 -16.92 9.87 3.24
N HIS A 262 -17.30 10.83 2.38
CA HIS A 262 -16.48 11.99 2.04
C HIS A 262 -16.01 12.83 3.24
N LYS A 263 -16.71 12.76 4.40
CA LYS A 263 -16.31 13.45 5.65
C LYS A 263 -15.06 12.85 6.30
N ILE A 264 -14.75 11.60 5.99
CA ILE A 264 -13.57 10.87 6.47
C ILE A 264 -12.70 10.33 5.32
N GLY A 265 -13.03 10.68 4.08
CA GLY A 265 -12.32 10.30 2.87
C GLY A 265 -10.99 11.06 2.70
N ALA A 266 -10.22 10.65 1.67
CA ALA A 266 -8.83 11.04 1.53
C ALA A 266 -8.63 12.56 1.39
N GLU A 267 -9.56 13.23 0.69
CA GLU A 267 -9.50 14.67 0.48
C GLU A 267 -9.73 15.46 1.77
N THR A 268 -10.67 15.02 2.60
CA THR A 268 -10.97 15.67 3.89
C THR A 268 -9.81 15.48 4.85
N LEU A 269 -9.30 14.26 4.99
CA LEU A 269 -8.12 13.95 5.80
C LEU A 269 -6.92 14.80 5.38
N ARG A 270 -6.62 14.85 4.07
CA ARG A 270 -5.48 15.61 3.55
C ARG A 270 -5.57 17.10 3.78
N LYS A 271 -6.74 17.70 3.58
CA LYS A 271 -6.91 19.16 3.62
C LYS A 271 -7.11 19.71 5.03
N LYS A 272 -7.78 18.96 5.90
CA LYS A 272 -8.18 19.44 7.22
C LYS A 272 -7.32 18.87 8.35
N TYR A 273 -6.86 17.63 8.24
CA TYR A 273 -6.28 16.91 9.38
C TYR A 273 -4.78 16.67 9.24
N PHE A 274 -4.27 16.25 8.09
CA PHE A 274 -2.83 15.97 7.95
C PHE A 274 -1.98 17.24 7.98
N THR A 275 -1.21 17.42 9.05
CA THR A 275 -0.42 18.63 9.34
C THR A 275 1.07 18.48 9.08
N GLN A 276 1.59 17.24 9.03
CA GLN A 276 3.04 16.97 8.98
C GLN A 276 3.80 17.77 7.92
N GLY A 277 3.18 18.02 6.76
CA GLY A 277 3.79 18.78 5.67
C GLY A 277 5.03 18.14 5.03
N MET A 278 5.48 16.98 5.53
CA MET A 278 6.63 16.19 5.06
C MET A 278 6.25 14.72 4.88
N ALA A 279 7.08 13.94 4.20
CA ALA A 279 6.90 12.49 4.13
C ALA A 279 7.44 11.86 5.42
N ASP A 280 6.66 10.97 6.05
CA ASP A 280 7.02 10.30 7.30
C ASP A 280 6.89 8.79 7.18
N ALA A 281 7.75 8.03 7.87
CA ALA A 281 7.89 6.59 7.67
C ALA A 281 8.20 5.83 8.96
N CYS A 282 7.86 4.53 9.01
CA CYS A 282 8.10 3.68 10.18
C CYS A 282 9.58 3.56 10.59
N TRP A 283 10.49 3.70 9.62
CA TRP A 283 11.93 3.64 9.84
C TRP A 283 12.64 4.60 8.89
N TYR A 284 13.76 5.16 9.34
CA TYR A 284 14.59 6.05 8.54
C TYR A 284 14.98 5.38 7.21
N GLY A 285 14.68 6.05 6.10
CA GLY A 285 15.01 5.56 4.75
C GLY A 285 13.93 4.71 4.08
N CYS A 286 12.78 4.47 4.71
CA CYS A 286 11.65 3.88 4.01
C CYS A 286 11.03 4.89 3.02
N SER A 287 11.31 4.70 1.73
CA SER A 287 10.84 5.61 0.66
C SER A 287 9.32 5.57 0.41
N MET A 288 8.58 4.63 1.01
CA MET A 288 7.11 4.60 0.93
C MET A 288 6.47 5.74 1.72
N ALA A 289 7.01 6.01 2.92
CA ALA A 289 6.60 7.09 3.81
C ALA A 289 5.07 7.25 3.96
N CYS A 290 4.39 6.15 4.31
CA CYS A 290 2.94 6.10 4.43
C CYS A 290 2.39 6.74 5.70
N ALA A 291 3.19 6.94 6.76
CA ALA A 291 2.72 7.42 8.06
C ALA A 291 2.17 8.85 7.96
N LYS A 292 1.08 9.12 8.68
CA LYS A 292 0.38 10.42 8.67
C LYS A 292 0.20 10.94 10.08
N THR A 293 0.28 12.25 10.29
CA THR A 293 0.05 12.83 11.61
C THR A 293 -0.87 14.04 11.59
N ILE A 294 -1.56 14.24 12.72
CA ILE A 294 -2.43 15.37 13.03
C ILE A 294 -1.87 16.07 14.28
N ASP A 295 -1.20 17.20 14.09
CA ASP A 295 -0.58 17.98 15.16
C ASP A 295 -1.57 18.96 15.79
N GLY A 296 -1.49 19.09 17.11
CA GLY A 296 -2.24 20.10 17.85
C GLY A 296 -3.73 19.83 17.95
N PHE A 297 -4.18 18.59 17.69
CA PHE A 297 -5.56 18.16 17.86
C PHE A 297 -5.97 18.29 19.32
N GLN A 298 -7.09 18.98 19.59
CA GLN A 298 -7.56 19.22 20.95
C GLN A 298 -8.63 18.20 21.34
N LEU A 299 -8.32 17.36 22.32
CA LEU A 299 -9.21 16.29 22.80
C LEU A 299 -10.45 16.88 23.50
N LYS A 300 -11.62 16.32 23.22
CA LYS A 300 -12.93 16.77 23.72
C LYS A 300 -13.45 15.92 24.87
N THR A 301 -13.03 14.67 24.97
CA THR A 301 -13.49 13.70 25.97
C THR A 301 -12.32 13.15 26.80
N GLY A 302 -12.63 12.28 27.76
CA GLY A 302 -11.63 11.45 28.45
C GLY A 302 -10.69 12.17 29.42
N PRO A 303 -9.71 11.45 29.98
CA PRO A 303 -8.77 11.96 30.96
C PRO A 303 -7.80 13.02 30.40
N TYR A 304 -7.68 13.13 29.07
CA TYR A 304 -6.83 14.11 28.40
C TYR A 304 -7.63 15.27 27.80
N LYS A 305 -8.93 15.39 28.12
CA LYS A 305 -9.81 16.48 27.65
C LYS A 305 -9.14 17.86 27.80
N GLY A 306 -9.21 18.65 26.73
CA GLY A 306 -8.66 19.99 26.65
C GLY A 306 -7.17 20.06 26.32
N ARG A 307 -6.44 18.93 26.32
CA ARG A 307 -5.03 18.91 25.89
C ARG A 307 -4.94 18.88 24.37
N LYS A 308 -3.90 19.54 23.86
CA LYS A 308 -3.48 19.44 22.46
C LYS A 308 -2.46 18.32 22.32
N VAL A 309 -2.68 17.43 21.37
CA VAL A 309 -1.85 16.23 21.15
C VAL A 309 -1.46 16.11 19.68
N CYS A 310 -0.45 15.28 19.41
CA CYS A 310 -0.21 14.74 18.08
C CYS A 310 -0.94 13.39 17.98
N VAL A 311 -1.70 13.18 16.92
CA VAL A 311 -2.33 11.89 16.60
C VAL A 311 -1.58 11.28 15.42
N ASP A 312 -1.15 10.02 15.55
CA ASP A 312 -0.58 9.25 14.44
C ASP A 312 -1.73 8.56 13.65
N GLY A 313 -1.66 8.52 12.33
CA GLY A 313 -2.75 8.13 11.44
C GLY A 313 -3.80 9.23 11.18
N PRO A 314 -5.08 8.85 10.91
CA PRO A 314 -5.60 7.49 10.91
C PRO A 314 -5.13 6.65 9.71
N GLU A 315 -5.05 5.33 9.92
CA GLU A 315 -4.95 4.35 8.84
C GLU A 315 -6.33 4.03 8.26
N TYR A 316 -6.39 3.37 7.09
CA TYR A 316 -7.63 2.95 6.43
C TYR A 316 -8.55 2.17 7.37
N GLU A 317 -7.99 1.19 8.08
CA GLU A 317 -8.74 0.33 9.00
C GLU A 317 -9.40 1.14 10.12
N THR A 318 -8.74 2.18 10.64
CA THR A 318 -9.36 3.05 11.64
C THR A 318 -10.55 3.81 11.05
N CYS A 319 -10.43 4.31 9.80
CA CYS A 319 -11.57 4.92 9.12
C CYS A 319 -12.72 3.92 8.88
N GLY A 320 -12.40 2.68 8.53
CA GLY A 320 -13.36 1.58 8.37
C GLY A 320 -14.09 1.26 9.67
N ALA A 321 -13.35 1.10 10.77
CA ALA A 321 -13.88 0.89 12.12
C ALA A 321 -14.89 1.98 12.52
N VAL A 322 -14.56 3.24 12.22
CA VAL A 322 -15.45 4.39 12.47
C VAL A 322 -16.72 4.34 11.63
N ALA A 323 -16.61 3.95 10.35
CA ALA A 323 -17.76 3.78 9.45
C ALA A 323 -18.65 2.59 9.86
N THR A 324 -18.04 1.50 10.34
CA THR A 324 -18.71 0.35 10.93
C THR A 324 -19.59 0.76 12.12
N MET A 325 -19.20 1.77 12.89
CA MET A 325 -20.00 2.38 13.97
C MET A 325 -20.97 3.48 13.51
N GLY A 326 -21.00 3.82 12.22
CA GLY A 326 -21.80 4.92 11.67
C GLY A 326 -21.34 6.32 12.10
N CYS A 327 -20.13 6.43 12.67
CA CYS A 327 -19.62 7.65 13.30
C CYS A 327 -18.80 8.53 12.34
N LEU A 328 -19.30 8.75 11.11
CA LEU A 328 -18.59 9.38 9.98
C LEU A 328 -18.29 10.88 10.19
N ASP A 329 -17.34 11.19 11.07
CA ASP A 329 -16.83 12.53 11.37
C ASP A 329 -15.32 12.51 11.59
N GLY A 330 -14.59 13.46 11.00
CA GLY A 330 -13.13 13.46 11.06
C GLY A 330 -12.55 13.78 12.43
N ASP A 331 -13.22 14.61 13.26
CA ASP A 331 -12.74 14.89 14.62
C ASP A 331 -12.92 13.63 15.48
N PHE A 332 -14.03 12.92 15.29
CA PHE A 332 -14.25 11.64 15.93
C PHE A 332 -13.20 10.60 15.50
N VAL A 333 -12.86 10.50 14.21
CA VAL A 333 -11.79 9.60 13.74
C VAL A 333 -10.48 9.90 14.47
N ALA A 334 -10.07 11.17 14.54
CA ALA A 334 -8.83 11.57 15.19
C ALA A 334 -8.84 11.26 16.70
N GLU A 335 -9.93 11.56 17.40
CA GLU A 335 -10.05 11.33 18.84
C GLU A 335 -10.15 9.82 19.18
N PHE A 336 -10.92 9.06 18.41
CA PHE A 336 -11.02 7.61 18.55
C PHE A 336 -9.66 6.94 18.33
N ASN A 337 -8.95 7.30 17.25
CA ASN A 337 -7.62 6.78 16.96
C ASN A 337 -6.65 7.08 18.11
N PHE A 338 -6.59 8.35 18.56
CA PHE A 338 -5.71 8.75 19.66
C PHE A 338 -5.95 7.93 20.92
N TYR A 339 -7.21 7.70 21.29
CA TYR A 339 -7.54 6.95 22.49
C TYR A 339 -7.29 5.45 22.36
N CYS A 340 -7.51 4.87 21.18
CA CYS A 340 -7.12 3.49 20.90
C CYS A 340 -5.60 3.30 21.06
N ASP A 341 -4.79 4.19 20.47
CA ASP A 341 -3.33 4.16 20.64
C ASP A 341 -2.91 4.35 22.09
N THR A 342 -3.48 5.35 22.76
CA THR A 342 -3.12 5.71 24.15
C THR A 342 -3.48 4.61 25.14
N TYR A 343 -4.58 3.89 24.91
CA TYR A 343 -5.02 2.80 25.78
C TYR A 343 -4.51 1.43 25.36
N GLY A 344 -3.85 1.31 24.21
CA GLY A 344 -3.39 0.03 23.68
C GLY A 344 -4.54 -0.87 23.22
N VAL A 345 -5.55 -0.29 22.59
CA VAL A 345 -6.73 -0.98 22.06
C VAL A 345 -6.66 -1.01 20.54
N ASP A 346 -6.86 -2.19 19.95
CA ASP A 346 -6.93 -2.34 18.49
C ASP A 346 -8.16 -1.62 17.91
N THR A 347 -7.95 -0.74 16.94
CA THR A 347 -9.03 0.06 16.33
C THR A 347 -10.03 -0.81 15.59
N ILE A 348 -9.58 -1.90 14.96
CA ILE A 348 -10.43 -2.85 14.23
C ILE A 348 -11.36 -3.57 15.20
N SER A 349 -10.80 -4.30 16.17
CA SER A 349 -11.59 -5.02 17.17
C SER A 349 -12.52 -4.08 17.95
N ALA A 350 -12.07 -2.87 18.32
CA ALA A 350 -12.93 -1.90 18.97
C ALA A 350 -14.10 -1.46 18.08
N GLY A 351 -13.83 -1.03 16.84
CA GLY A 351 -14.86 -0.55 15.91
C GLY A 351 -15.86 -1.64 15.54
N THR A 352 -15.38 -2.81 15.17
CA THR A 352 -16.24 -3.95 14.81
C THR A 352 -17.07 -4.44 16.00
N THR A 353 -16.49 -4.52 17.21
CA THR A 353 -17.27 -4.88 18.42
C THR A 353 -18.33 -3.83 18.75
N LEU A 354 -17.99 -2.55 18.68
CA LEU A 354 -18.93 -1.46 18.97
C LEU A 354 -20.04 -1.38 17.92
N GLY A 355 -19.72 -1.61 16.63
CA GLY A 355 -20.72 -1.76 15.57
C GLY A 355 -21.70 -2.89 15.85
N PHE A 356 -21.20 -4.06 16.29
CA PHE A 356 -22.05 -5.19 16.72
C PHE A 356 -22.93 -4.83 17.92
N VAL A 357 -22.39 -4.13 18.92
CA VAL A 357 -23.15 -3.66 20.09
C VAL A 357 -24.26 -2.68 19.67
N MET A 358 -23.97 -1.78 18.73
CA MET A 358 -24.96 -0.84 18.21
C MET A 358 -26.10 -1.54 17.47
N GLU A 359 -25.77 -2.51 16.60
CA GLU A 359 -26.80 -3.30 15.92
C GLU A 359 -27.65 -4.10 16.91
N ALA A 360 -27.02 -4.71 17.93
CA ALA A 360 -27.73 -5.44 18.96
C ALA A 360 -28.65 -4.54 19.80
N PHE A 361 -28.24 -3.29 20.05
CA PHE A 361 -29.08 -2.30 20.74
C PHE A 361 -30.27 -1.88 19.88
N GLU A 362 -30.07 -1.59 18.60
CA GLU A 362 -31.15 -1.24 17.67
C GLU A 362 -32.12 -2.40 17.42
N ALA A 363 -31.62 -3.63 17.44
CA ALA A 363 -32.43 -4.85 17.36
C ALA A 363 -33.16 -5.19 18.67
N GLY A 364 -32.90 -4.46 19.76
CA GLY A 364 -33.53 -4.67 21.07
C GLY A 364 -32.98 -5.85 21.87
N VAL A 365 -31.83 -6.43 21.46
CA VAL A 365 -31.15 -7.49 22.23
C VAL A 365 -30.61 -6.95 23.55
N ILE A 366 -30.09 -5.72 23.52
CA ILE A 366 -29.67 -4.97 24.69
C ILE A 366 -30.42 -3.62 24.74
N THR A 367 -30.40 -2.97 25.90
CA THR A 367 -31.18 -1.76 26.16
C THR A 367 -30.38 -0.83 27.07
N LYS A 368 -30.88 0.39 27.32
CA LYS A 368 -30.24 1.35 28.24
C LYS A 368 -29.98 0.77 29.64
N ALA A 369 -30.81 -0.17 30.09
CA ALA A 369 -30.62 -0.82 31.39
C ALA A 369 -29.33 -1.66 31.41
N HIS A 370 -29.02 -2.35 30.31
CA HIS A 370 -27.81 -3.17 30.18
C HIS A 370 -26.55 -2.31 30.01
N THR A 371 -26.66 -1.15 29.37
CA THR A 371 -25.51 -0.31 28.99
C THR A 371 -25.13 0.75 30.02
N GLY A 372 -25.74 0.74 31.20
CA GLY A 372 -25.54 1.77 32.22
C GLY A 372 -26.12 3.14 31.83
N GLY A 373 -27.15 3.15 30.99
CA GLY A 373 -27.86 4.36 30.54
C GLY A 373 -27.45 4.88 29.15
N LEU A 374 -26.39 4.35 28.56
CA LEU A 374 -25.89 4.79 27.25
C LEU A 374 -26.83 4.37 26.10
N GLU A 375 -27.09 5.27 25.16
CA GLU A 375 -27.91 5.00 23.97
C GLU A 375 -27.02 4.66 22.77
N LEU A 376 -26.73 3.38 22.60
CA LEU A 376 -25.76 2.89 21.60
C LEU A 376 -26.43 2.63 20.25
N ARG A 377 -26.87 3.68 19.57
CA ARG A 377 -27.32 3.60 18.17
C ARG A 377 -26.16 3.87 17.21
N PHE A 378 -26.30 3.52 15.93
CA PHE A 378 -25.28 3.89 14.95
C PHE A 378 -25.09 5.42 14.92
N GLY A 379 -23.84 5.86 14.95
CA GLY A 379 -23.47 7.28 15.01
C GLY A 379 -23.43 7.90 16.41
N ALA A 380 -23.64 7.12 17.49
CA ALA A 380 -23.57 7.59 18.88
C ALA A 380 -22.12 7.85 19.36
N GLN A 381 -21.48 8.88 18.79
CA GLN A 381 -20.06 9.21 18.97
C GLN A 381 -19.65 9.43 20.43
N ALA A 382 -20.46 10.16 21.20
CA ALA A 382 -20.14 10.48 22.60
C ALA A 382 -20.15 9.22 23.47
N GLU A 383 -21.13 8.36 23.26
CA GLU A 383 -21.30 7.09 23.95
C GLU A 383 -20.19 6.11 23.61
N VAL A 384 -19.73 6.08 22.34
CA VAL A 384 -18.58 5.28 21.93
C VAL A 384 -17.31 5.71 22.66
N LEU A 385 -16.99 7.01 22.68
CA LEU A 385 -15.79 7.49 23.37
C LEU A 385 -15.88 7.22 24.87
N GLU A 386 -17.07 7.36 25.47
CA GLU A 386 -17.27 6.99 26.87
C GLU A 386 -17.09 5.49 27.13
N LEU A 387 -17.53 4.61 26.24
CA LEU A 387 -17.26 3.17 26.34
C LEU A 387 -15.76 2.86 26.25
N LEU A 388 -15.04 3.52 25.35
CA LEU A 388 -13.60 3.36 25.23
C LEU A 388 -12.88 3.82 26.51
N HIS A 389 -13.34 4.90 27.15
CA HIS A 389 -12.85 5.31 28.47
C HIS A 389 -13.21 4.33 29.58
N GLN A 390 -14.41 3.74 29.54
CA GLN A 390 -14.84 2.70 30.48
C GLN A 390 -13.96 1.45 30.39
N MET A 391 -13.62 1.01 29.16
CA MET A 391 -12.65 -0.08 28.93
C MET A 391 -11.32 0.22 29.62
N ALA A 392 -10.74 1.39 29.34
CA ALA A 392 -9.44 1.78 29.90
C ALA A 392 -9.44 1.90 31.44
N ARG A 393 -10.58 2.30 32.03
CA ARG A 393 -10.74 2.38 33.49
C ARG A 393 -11.09 1.04 34.15
N GLY A 394 -11.46 0.03 33.37
CA GLY A 394 -11.95 -1.24 33.91
C GLY A 394 -13.29 -1.11 34.63
N ALA A 395 -14.21 -0.29 34.13
CA ALA A 395 -15.50 -0.04 34.78
C ALA A 395 -16.69 -0.06 33.80
N GLY A 396 -17.90 -0.28 34.32
CA GLY A 396 -19.14 -0.16 33.55
C GLY A 396 -19.28 -1.18 32.41
N PHE A 397 -20.15 -0.85 31.44
CA PHE A 397 -20.40 -1.71 30.29
C PHE A 397 -19.19 -1.81 29.35
N GLY A 398 -18.27 -0.85 29.40
CA GLY A 398 -17.00 -0.93 28.65
C GLY A 398 -16.18 -2.19 28.98
N VAL A 399 -16.26 -2.74 30.21
CA VAL A 399 -15.56 -3.99 30.56
C VAL A 399 -16.10 -5.17 29.76
N ASP A 400 -17.43 -5.26 29.62
CA ASP A 400 -18.10 -6.30 28.85
C ASP A 400 -17.75 -6.18 27.36
N VAL A 401 -17.83 -4.95 26.81
CA VAL A 401 -17.47 -4.69 25.42
C VAL A 401 -15.99 -5.02 25.15
N GLY A 402 -15.11 -4.73 26.11
CA GLY A 402 -13.68 -5.06 26.03
C GLY A 402 -13.36 -6.56 25.99
N GLN A 403 -14.33 -7.45 26.24
CA GLN A 403 -14.14 -8.91 26.07
C GLN A 403 -14.35 -9.39 24.62
N GLY A 404 -14.81 -8.52 23.71
CA GLY A 404 -15.01 -8.82 22.29
C GLY A 404 -16.31 -9.57 21.96
N ILE A 405 -16.61 -9.68 20.66
CA ILE A 405 -17.92 -10.15 20.16
C ILE A 405 -18.22 -11.57 20.65
N ARG A 406 -17.24 -12.48 20.61
CA ARG A 406 -17.44 -13.88 21.02
C ARG A 406 -17.97 -13.99 22.44
N TRP A 407 -17.39 -13.22 23.36
CA TRP A 407 -17.78 -13.24 24.77
C TRP A 407 -19.16 -12.62 24.97
N LEU A 408 -19.43 -11.48 24.31
CA LEU A 408 -20.74 -10.82 24.34
C LEU A 408 -21.86 -11.73 23.83
N LYS A 409 -21.66 -12.44 22.70
CA LYS A 409 -22.62 -13.43 22.18
C LYS A 409 -22.96 -14.47 23.25
N ALA A 410 -21.95 -15.06 23.88
CA ALA A 410 -22.15 -16.09 24.90
C ALA A 410 -22.88 -15.55 26.14
N LYS A 411 -22.50 -14.34 26.59
CA LYS A 411 -23.15 -13.67 27.72
C LYS A 411 -24.61 -13.38 27.44
N TRP A 412 -24.93 -12.74 26.32
CA TRP A 412 -26.30 -12.29 26.03
C TRP A 412 -27.26 -13.44 25.76
N VAL A 413 -26.80 -14.54 25.15
CA VAL A 413 -27.61 -15.76 25.04
C VAL A 413 -27.92 -16.32 26.43
N LYS A 414 -26.91 -16.42 27.29
CA LYS A 414 -27.05 -17.02 28.63
C LYS A 414 -27.87 -16.16 29.58
N GLU A 415 -27.62 -14.86 29.62
CA GLU A 415 -28.14 -13.95 30.64
C GLU A 415 -29.37 -13.18 30.16
N TYR A 416 -29.46 -12.84 28.87
CA TYR A 416 -30.54 -12.02 28.31
C TYR A 416 -31.51 -12.81 27.42
N GLY A 417 -31.25 -14.12 27.21
CA GLY A 417 -32.09 -14.97 26.36
C GLY A 417 -32.06 -14.57 24.89
N ALA A 418 -30.97 -13.94 24.43
CA ALA A 418 -30.83 -13.48 23.05
C ALA A 418 -30.83 -14.64 22.04
N ASP A 419 -31.32 -14.39 20.83
CA ASP A 419 -31.28 -15.36 19.72
C ASP A 419 -29.82 -15.61 19.30
N ALA A 420 -29.33 -16.82 19.61
CA ALA A 420 -27.97 -17.25 19.31
C ALA A 420 -27.66 -17.26 17.80
N GLN A 421 -28.64 -17.59 16.96
CA GLN A 421 -28.45 -17.63 15.51
C GLN A 421 -28.33 -16.22 14.96
N PHE A 422 -29.23 -15.32 15.37
CA PHE A 422 -29.14 -13.91 14.99
C PHE A 422 -27.81 -13.30 15.39
N LEU A 423 -27.39 -13.48 16.64
CA LEU A 423 -26.10 -12.98 17.13
C LEU A 423 -24.90 -13.59 16.40
N GLN A 424 -24.96 -14.87 16.02
CA GLN A 424 -23.93 -15.51 15.22
C GLN A 424 -23.88 -14.99 13.78
N ASP A 425 -25.03 -14.64 13.20
CA ASP A 425 -25.09 -14.12 11.84
C ASP A 425 -24.58 -12.68 11.75
N ILE A 426 -24.89 -11.82 12.72
CA ILE A 426 -24.50 -10.40 12.69
C ILE A 426 -23.11 -10.13 13.30
N GLY A 427 -22.63 -11.01 14.19
CA GLY A 427 -21.37 -10.83 14.89
C GLY A 427 -20.18 -11.11 13.99
N MET A 428 -19.61 -10.05 13.40
CA MET A 428 -18.45 -10.06 12.50
C MET A 428 -17.15 -10.45 13.22
N GLU A 429 -17.10 -11.70 13.70
CA GLU A 429 -16.00 -12.32 14.43
C GLU A 429 -15.85 -13.79 14.00
N ALA A 430 -14.61 -14.22 13.84
CA ALA A 430 -14.27 -15.64 13.69
C ALA A 430 -12.97 -15.95 14.43
N LYS A 431 -12.82 -17.19 14.93
CA LYS A 431 -11.65 -17.64 15.72
C LYS A 431 -11.31 -16.81 16.97
N GLY A 432 -12.10 -15.82 17.34
CA GLY A 432 -11.96 -14.99 18.53
C GLY A 432 -11.41 -13.61 18.20
N LEU A 433 -11.37 -13.27 16.91
CA LEU A 433 -10.90 -12.01 16.38
C LEU A 433 -11.97 -11.42 15.47
N GLU A 434 -12.22 -10.14 15.62
CA GLU A 434 -13.10 -9.35 14.78
C GLU A 434 -12.57 -9.24 13.34
N PHE A 435 -13.49 -9.08 12.38
CA PHE A 435 -13.13 -8.91 10.97
C PHE A 435 -12.47 -7.56 10.73
N SER A 436 -11.41 -7.53 9.91
CA SER A 436 -10.91 -6.26 9.37
C SER A 436 -11.87 -5.64 8.35
N GLU A 437 -11.68 -4.36 8.06
CA GLU A 437 -12.71 -3.45 7.57
C GLU A 437 -12.89 -3.54 6.04
N TYR A 438 -13.27 -4.71 5.54
CA TYR A 438 -13.63 -4.96 4.13
C TYR A 438 -14.89 -5.81 4.02
N VAL A 439 -15.89 -5.35 3.25
CA VAL A 439 -17.12 -6.11 3.00
C VAL A 439 -16.86 -7.25 2.02
N SER A 440 -16.83 -8.49 2.51
CA SER A 440 -16.50 -9.67 1.71
C SER A 440 -17.68 -10.31 0.96
N LYS A 441 -18.92 -9.80 1.10
CA LYS A 441 -20.15 -10.44 0.60
C LYS A 441 -20.08 -10.87 -0.88
N GLU A 442 -19.40 -10.10 -1.70
CA GLU A 442 -19.29 -10.33 -3.16
C GLU A 442 -17.93 -10.90 -3.61
N SER A 443 -17.03 -11.21 -2.67
CA SER A 443 -15.75 -11.84 -2.96
C SER A 443 -15.61 -13.15 -2.19
N LEU A 444 -15.85 -14.26 -2.88
CA LEU A 444 -15.69 -15.59 -2.32
C LEU A 444 -14.22 -15.89 -1.96
N ALA A 445 -13.25 -15.32 -2.69
CA ALA A 445 -11.84 -15.41 -2.34
C ALA A 445 -11.54 -14.66 -1.04
N GLN A 446 -12.10 -13.46 -0.83
CA GLN A 446 -11.90 -12.72 0.43
C GLN A 446 -12.61 -13.40 1.60
N GLN A 447 -13.81 -13.94 1.40
CA GLN A 447 -14.53 -14.74 2.41
C GLN A 447 -13.66 -15.89 2.92
N ALA A 448 -13.14 -16.71 2.00
CA ALA A 448 -12.22 -17.79 2.35
C ALA A 448 -10.87 -17.28 2.87
N GLY A 449 -10.40 -16.12 2.42
CA GLY A 449 -9.21 -15.46 2.96
C GLY A 449 -9.33 -15.20 4.46
N TYR A 450 -10.47 -14.63 4.88
CA TYR A 450 -10.78 -14.42 6.29
C TYR A 450 -11.01 -15.72 7.06
N GLY A 451 -11.83 -16.61 6.52
CA GLY A 451 -12.18 -17.84 7.20
C GLY A 451 -11.03 -18.83 7.32
N LEU A 452 -10.09 -18.87 6.38
CA LEU A 452 -8.96 -19.80 6.37
C LEU A 452 -7.68 -19.21 6.95
N ALA A 453 -7.68 -17.93 7.31
CA ALA A 453 -6.57 -17.29 8.00
C ALA A 453 -6.36 -17.93 9.37
N ILE A 454 -5.10 -18.25 9.70
CA ILE A 454 -4.80 -19.03 10.91
C ILE A 454 -5.02 -18.19 12.16
N LYS A 455 -4.72 -16.88 12.09
CA LYS A 455 -4.80 -15.95 13.23
C LYS A 455 -6.20 -15.39 13.49
N GLY A 456 -7.18 -15.69 12.63
CA GLY A 456 -8.49 -15.03 12.61
C GLY A 456 -8.68 -14.16 11.36
N PRO A 457 -9.86 -13.54 11.19
CA PRO A 457 -10.29 -12.85 9.97
C PRO A 457 -9.61 -11.49 9.78
N GLN A 458 -8.31 -11.51 9.51
CA GLN A 458 -7.51 -10.36 9.13
C GLN A 458 -7.18 -10.40 7.62
N HIS A 459 -7.08 -9.23 6.99
CA HIS A 459 -6.80 -9.10 5.54
C HIS A 459 -5.31 -9.22 5.19
N ASP A 460 -4.42 -9.11 6.17
CA ASP A 460 -2.97 -9.24 6.05
C ASP A 460 -2.48 -10.64 5.59
N GLU A 461 -3.23 -11.72 5.73
CA GLU A 461 -2.87 -13.01 5.10
C GLU A 461 -3.36 -13.08 3.65
N ALA A 462 -4.53 -12.54 3.36
CA ALA A 462 -5.13 -12.59 2.04
C ALA A 462 -5.99 -11.34 1.79
N TRP A 463 -5.43 -10.40 1.02
CA TRP A 463 -6.16 -9.27 0.48
C TRP A 463 -6.43 -9.51 -1.00
N LEU A 464 -7.50 -10.26 -1.28
CA LEU A 464 -7.85 -10.77 -2.61
C LEU A 464 -9.07 -10.08 -3.23
N ILE A 465 -9.72 -9.20 -2.47
CA ILE A 465 -11.00 -8.59 -2.82
C ILE A 465 -10.98 -7.91 -4.20
N PHE A 466 -9.90 -7.18 -4.54
CA PHE A 466 -9.77 -6.57 -5.86
C PHE A 466 -9.58 -7.58 -6.98
N MET A 467 -8.78 -8.62 -6.74
CA MET A 467 -8.51 -9.63 -7.77
C MET A 467 -9.78 -10.40 -8.09
N ASP A 468 -10.55 -10.76 -7.08
CA ASP A 468 -11.74 -11.59 -7.23
C ASP A 468 -12.95 -10.78 -7.70
N MET A 469 -13.35 -9.73 -6.96
CA MET A 469 -14.59 -9.00 -7.22
C MET A 469 -14.42 -7.90 -8.27
N VAL A 470 -13.36 -7.08 -8.17
CA VAL A 470 -13.24 -5.87 -8.99
C VAL A 470 -12.66 -6.18 -10.38
N ASN A 471 -11.61 -7.00 -10.43
CA ASN A 471 -10.92 -7.33 -11.67
C ASN A 471 -11.38 -8.67 -12.29
N ASN A 472 -12.17 -9.48 -11.56
CA ASN A 472 -12.64 -10.80 -11.97
C ASN A 472 -11.52 -11.74 -12.49
N GLN A 473 -10.36 -11.72 -11.83
CA GLN A 473 -9.16 -12.47 -12.21
C GLN A 473 -9.18 -13.93 -11.72
N LEU A 474 -10.09 -14.26 -10.80
CA LEU A 474 -10.16 -15.57 -10.12
C LEU A 474 -11.47 -16.33 -10.43
N PRO A 475 -11.86 -16.58 -11.69
CA PRO A 475 -13.22 -17.05 -12.02
C PRO A 475 -13.58 -18.47 -11.53
N THR A 476 -12.60 -19.32 -11.18
CA THR A 476 -12.84 -20.71 -10.77
C THR A 476 -12.39 -20.97 -9.33
N PHE A 477 -12.91 -22.04 -8.72
CA PHE A 477 -12.48 -22.46 -7.38
C PHE A 477 -10.99 -22.79 -7.32
N GLU A 478 -10.42 -23.38 -8.38
CA GLU A 478 -9.00 -23.71 -8.46
C GLU A 478 -8.13 -22.46 -8.50
N LYS A 479 -8.54 -21.44 -9.27
CA LYS A 479 -7.82 -20.16 -9.31
C LYS A 479 -7.90 -19.42 -7.96
N LYS A 480 -9.07 -19.45 -7.31
CA LYS A 480 -9.24 -18.93 -5.95
C LYS A 480 -8.36 -19.68 -4.95
N ALA A 481 -8.35 -21.01 -5.01
CA ALA A 481 -7.52 -21.87 -4.16
C ALA A 481 -6.02 -21.63 -4.37
N GLU A 482 -5.58 -21.40 -5.60
CA GLU A 482 -4.18 -21.02 -5.89
C GLU A 482 -3.83 -19.66 -5.25
N ALA A 483 -4.70 -18.65 -5.38
CA ALA A 483 -4.50 -17.37 -4.72
C ALA A 483 -4.46 -17.51 -3.18
N LEU A 484 -5.39 -18.29 -2.62
CA LEU A 484 -5.48 -18.61 -1.18
C LEU A 484 -4.36 -19.53 -0.67
N HIS A 485 -3.53 -20.06 -1.56
CA HIS A 485 -2.28 -20.73 -1.25
C HIS A 485 -1.10 -19.75 -1.36
N TYR A 486 -0.97 -19.06 -2.49
CA TYR A 486 0.17 -18.20 -2.78
C TYR A 486 0.26 -16.99 -1.85
N PHE A 487 -0.80 -16.19 -1.76
CA PHE A 487 -0.75 -14.89 -1.07
C PHE A 487 -0.52 -15.03 0.43
N PRO A 488 -1.19 -15.96 1.16
CA PRO A 488 -0.86 -16.18 2.58
C PRO A 488 0.59 -16.59 2.82
N LEU A 489 1.17 -17.42 1.93
CA LEU A 489 2.57 -17.84 2.07
C LEU A 489 3.54 -16.69 1.75
N TRP A 490 3.29 -15.95 0.67
CA TRP A 490 4.09 -14.77 0.33
C TRP A 490 4.03 -13.71 1.43
N ARG A 491 2.83 -13.40 1.93
CA ARG A 491 2.62 -12.42 3.00
C ARG A 491 3.20 -12.89 4.34
N THR A 492 3.18 -14.19 4.62
CA THR A 492 3.89 -14.76 5.79
C THR A 492 5.40 -14.53 5.69
N TRP A 493 5.98 -14.62 4.49
CA TRP A 493 7.43 -14.50 4.30
C TRP A 493 7.97 -13.14 4.75
N PHE A 494 7.24 -12.05 4.50
CA PHE A 494 7.59 -10.73 5.02
C PHE A 494 7.72 -10.72 6.55
N GLY A 495 6.80 -11.40 7.25
CA GLY A 495 6.86 -11.52 8.71
C GLY A 495 8.07 -12.32 9.18
N LEU A 496 8.48 -13.35 8.44
CA LEU A 496 9.69 -14.12 8.74
C LEU A 496 10.98 -13.31 8.56
N MET A 497 10.96 -12.33 7.66
CA MET A 497 12.13 -11.51 7.32
C MET A 497 12.12 -10.12 7.96
N GLY A 498 11.06 -9.76 8.71
CA GLY A 498 10.92 -8.42 9.30
C GLY A 498 10.73 -7.30 8.27
N LEU A 499 10.05 -7.58 7.16
CA LEU A 499 9.86 -6.65 6.04
C LEU A 499 8.44 -6.09 5.97
N CYS A 500 8.29 -4.87 5.46
CA CYS A 500 7.00 -4.25 5.20
C CYS A 500 6.39 -4.76 3.89
N LYS A 501 5.09 -5.07 3.90
CA LYS A 501 4.36 -5.60 2.73
C LYS A 501 3.94 -4.50 1.76
N ILE A 502 3.69 -3.28 2.25
CA ILE A 502 3.19 -2.16 1.43
C ILE A 502 4.19 -1.80 0.32
N VAL A 503 5.49 -1.93 0.59
CA VAL A 503 6.56 -1.72 -0.40
C VAL A 503 6.44 -2.67 -1.59
N TRP A 504 5.83 -3.85 -1.42
CA TRP A 504 5.61 -4.79 -2.52
C TRP A 504 4.43 -4.42 -3.41
N ASN A 505 3.26 -4.09 -2.86
CA ASN A 505 2.02 -4.06 -3.65
C ASN A 505 1.39 -2.69 -3.86
N ASP A 506 1.67 -1.71 -3.01
CA ASP A 506 0.97 -0.43 -3.10
C ASP A 506 1.51 0.45 -4.22
N ILE A 507 2.79 0.35 -4.55
CA ILE A 507 3.30 0.95 -5.79
C ILE A 507 3.79 -0.17 -6.69
N VAL A 508 3.33 -0.19 -7.94
CA VAL A 508 3.71 -1.22 -8.92
C VAL A 508 4.62 -0.65 -10.01
N PRO A 509 5.58 -1.42 -10.53
CA PRO A 509 6.37 -1.01 -11.69
C PRO A 509 5.48 -0.64 -12.88
N ALA A 510 5.87 0.38 -13.64
CA ALA A 510 5.07 0.88 -14.77
C ALA A 510 4.84 -0.18 -15.86
N ASP A 511 5.78 -1.11 -16.02
CA ASP A 511 5.76 -2.21 -16.98
C ASP A 511 5.13 -3.51 -16.42
N ASN A 512 4.67 -3.52 -15.16
CA ASN A 512 4.13 -4.73 -14.52
C ASN A 512 2.93 -5.35 -15.26
N HIS A 513 2.17 -4.55 -16.01
CA HIS A 513 1.06 -5.02 -16.83
C HIS A 513 1.48 -5.95 -17.99
N LEU A 514 2.78 -6.00 -18.33
CA LEU A 514 3.35 -6.89 -19.34
C LEU A 514 3.72 -8.28 -18.78
N GLU A 515 3.71 -8.45 -17.45
CA GLU A 515 4.09 -9.69 -16.79
C GLU A 515 2.95 -10.73 -16.82
N LYS A 516 3.31 -12.01 -16.99
CA LYS A 516 2.34 -13.13 -17.09
C LYS A 516 1.42 -13.26 -15.87
N ASP A 517 1.98 -13.02 -14.68
CA ASP A 517 1.26 -13.03 -13.39
C ASP A 517 1.33 -11.64 -12.73
N ALA A 518 0.92 -10.58 -13.45
CA ALA A 518 1.02 -9.19 -13.00
C ALA A 518 0.45 -8.93 -11.59
N ALA A 519 -0.54 -9.71 -11.14
CA ALA A 519 -1.11 -9.60 -9.80
C ALA A 519 -0.12 -9.94 -8.66
N LYS A 520 0.93 -10.72 -8.93
CA LYS A 520 2.00 -11.03 -7.96
C LYS A 520 3.10 -9.97 -7.91
N ILE A 521 3.13 -9.07 -8.89
CA ILE A 521 4.16 -8.06 -9.09
C ILE A 521 5.55 -8.71 -9.17
N PRO A 522 5.83 -9.53 -10.21
CA PRO A 522 7.05 -10.34 -10.28
C PRO A 522 8.34 -9.54 -10.19
N GLY A 523 8.35 -8.30 -10.68
CA GLY A 523 9.48 -7.39 -10.56
C GLY A 523 9.89 -7.15 -9.11
N HIS A 524 8.92 -6.92 -8.23
CA HIS A 524 9.17 -6.73 -6.80
C HIS A 524 9.50 -8.04 -6.09
N VAL A 525 8.83 -9.15 -6.43
CA VAL A 525 9.18 -10.47 -5.88
C VAL A 525 10.66 -10.79 -6.12
N ARG A 526 11.15 -10.62 -7.36
CA ARG A 526 12.57 -10.78 -7.69
C ARG A 526 13.48 -9.85 -6.87
N ASN A 527 13.04 -8.62 -6.61
CA ASN A 527 13.77 -7.67 -5.78
C ASN A 527 14.01 -8.17 -4.35
N TYR A 528 12.97 -8.75 -3.72
CA TYR A 528 13.07 -9.31 -2.38
C TYR A 528 13.95 -10.56 -2.33
N LEU A 529 13.91 -11.41 -3.36
CA LEU A 529 14.81 -12.57 -3.46
C LEU A 529 16.27 -12.13 -3.56
N GLN A 530 16.56 -11.11 -4.38
CA GLN A 530 17.90 -10.52 -4.49
C GLN A 530 18.36 -9.85 -3.19
N PHE A 531 17.45 -9.18 -2.47
CA PHE A 531 17.74 -8.63 -1.15
C PHE A 531 18.12 -9.72 -0.16
N PHE A 532 17.33 -10.80 -0.08
CA PHE A 532 17.62 -11.93 0.81
C PHE A 532 18.97 -12.59 0.49
N GLU A 533 19.23 -12.87 -0.79
CA GLU A 533 20.49 -13.46 -1.22
C GLU A 533 21.67 -12.52 -0.98
N GLY A 534 21.50 -11.21 -1.21
CA GLY A 534 22.54 -10.22 -0.93
C GLY A 534 22.84 -10.09 0.57
N MET A 535 21.85 -10.24 1.43
CA MET A 535 22.04 -10.20 2.88
C MET A 535 22.73 -11.48 3.38
N THR A 536 22.21 -12.64 2.98
CA THR A 536 22.55 -13.93 3.60
C THR A 536 23.60 -14.74 2.85
N GLY A 537 23.82 -14.45 1.57
CA GLY A 537 24.60 -15.29 0.65
C GLY A 537 23.89 -16.58 0.25
N ILE A 538 22.64 -16.79 0.66
CA ILE A 538 21.86 -18.01 0.38
C ILE A 538 20.96 -17.74 -0.84
N PRO A 539 21.14 -18.49 -1.95
CA PRO A 539 20.28 -18.36 -3.12
C PRO A 539 18.83 -18.69 -2.80
N LEU A 540 17.90 -17.85 -3.27
CA LEU A 540 16.47 -18.00 -3.04
C LEU A 540 15.70 -17.80 -4.34
N ASP A 541 14.83 -18.76 -4.65
CA ASP A 541 13.84 -18.65 -5.71
C ASP A 541 12.42 -18.62 -5.11
N GLU A 542 11.42 -18.34 -5.93
CA GLU A 542 10.02 -18.22 -5.47
C GLU A 542 9.52 -19.52 -4.82
N ALA A 543 9.89 -20.69 -5.34
CA ALA A 543 9.47 -21.97 -4.79
C ALA A 543 10.05 -22.19 -3.39
N LYS A 544 11.37 -22.01 -3.23
CA LYS A 544 12.04 -22.13 -1.91
C LYS A 544 11.55 -21.10 -0.91
N MET A 545 11.24 -19.88 -1.37
CA MET A 545 10.63 -18.84 -0.53
C MET A 545 9.26 -19.30 -0.02
N LEU A 546 8.40 -19.83 -0.90
CA LEU A 546 7.11 -20.37 -0.52
C LEU A 546 7.25 -21.57 0.43
N ASP A 547 8.26 -22.42 0.26
CA ASP A 547 8.53 -23.55 1.15
C ASP A 547 8.96 -23.10 2.55
N GLN A 548 9.75 -22.03 2.67
CA GLN A 548 10.08 -21.43 3.97
C GLN A 548 8.80 -21.01 4.71
N SER A 549 7.91 -20.28 4.04
CA SER A 549 6.62 -19.89 4.61
C SER A 549 5.70 -21.08 4.87
N ALA A 550 5.65 -22.05 3.97
CA ALA A 550 4.76 -23.21 4.07
C ALA A 550 5.08 -24.05 5.30
N ARG A 551 6.36 -24.21 5.65
CA ARG A 551 6.77 -24.86 6.90
C ARG A 551 6.17 -24.16 8.12
N VAL A 552 6.32 -22.84 8.20
CA VAL A 552 5.80 -22.05 9.34
C VAL A 552 4.27 -22.04 9.37
N TYR A 553 3.62 -21.84 8.22
CA TYR A 553 2.17 -21.78 8.11
C TYR A 553 1.51 -23.11 8.52
N ASN A 554 2.07 -24.25 8.07
CA ASN A 554 1.57 -25.56 8.49
C ASN A 554 1.86 -25.84 9.97
N LEU A 555 3.01 -25.41 10.49
CA LEU A 555 3.31 -25.51 11.92
C LEU A 555 2.28 -24.72 12.75
N GLN A 556 1.96 -23.48 12.37
CA GLN A 556 0.93 -22.67 13.03
C GLN A 556 -0.44 -23.36 13.04
N ARG A 557 -0.83 -24.01 11.92
CA ARG A 557 -2.07 -24.80 11.86
C ARG A 557 -2.04 -25.99 12.82
N ILE A 558 -0.91 -26.68 12.93
CA ILE A 558 -0.74 -27.79 13.90
C ILE A 558 -0.79 -27.27 15.34
N LEU A 559 -0.19 -26.11 15.64
CA LEU A 559 -0.30 -25.48 16.96
C LEU A 559 -1.77 -25.20 17.32
N CYS A 560 -2.60 -24.76 16.36
CA CYS A 560 -4.04 -24.65 16.60
C CYS A 560 -4.66 -26.01 16.96
N ARG A 561 -4.31 -27.10 16.25
CA ARG A 561 -4.77 -28.46 16.57
C ARG A 561 -4.34 -28.91 17.96
N MET A 562 -3.12 -28.59 18.40
CA MET A 562 -2.65 -28.87 19.77
C MET A 562 -3.56 -28.25 20.85
N LEU A 563 -4.12 -27.08 20.55
CA LEU A 563 -5.04 -26.36 21.44
C LEU A 563 -6.52 -26.78 21.25
N GLY A 564 -6.78 -27.85 20.50
CA GLY A 564 -8.13 -28.33 20.19
C GLY A 564 -8.90 -27.43 19.22
N LYS A 565 -8.21 -26.58 18.45
CA LYS A 565 -8.75 -25.70 17.40
C LYS A 565 -8.16 -26.06 16.04
N GLY A 566 -8.38 -25.26 14.99
CA GLY A 566 -7.78 -25.47 13.66
C GLY A 566 -8.38 -26.63 12.86
N ASP A 567 -9.65 -26.98 13.12
CA ASP A 567 -10.43 -27.87 12.25
C ASP A 567 -11.34 -27.07 11.31
N ARG A 568 -12.12 -27.76 10.47
CA ARG A 568 -13.05 -27.12 9.52
C ARG A 568 -14.08 -26.26 10.23
N LYS A 569 -14.58 -26.67 11.39
CA LYS A 569 -15.56 -25.89 12.17
C LYS A 569 -14.97 -24.54 12.59
N ASN A 570 -13.67 -24.45 12.85
CA ASN A 570 -13.04 -23.18 13.19
C ASN A 570 -12.83 -22.25 11.98
N ASP A 571 -12.98 -22.75 10.77
CA ASP A 571 -12.90 -21.98 9.54
C ASP A 571 -14.26 -21.46 9.05
N SER A 572 -15.35 -21.69 9.80
CA SER A 572 -16.64 -21.04 9.54
C SER A 572 -16.60 -19.55 9.83
N ILE A 573 -17.33 -18.76 9.05
CA ILE A 573 -17.48 -17.30 9.21
C ILE A 573 -18.96 -16.95 9.45
N PRO A 574 -19.26 -15.80 10.09
CA PRO A 574 -20.62 -15.31 10.24
C PRO A 574 -21.28 -15.09 8.87
N TYR A 575 -22.59 -15.35 8.77
CA TYR A 575 -23.28 -15.25 7.48
C TYR A 575 -23.26 -13.82 6.91
N ARG A 576 -23.17 -12.77 7.75
CA ARG A 576 -22.95 -11.38 7.32
C ARG A 576 -21.74 -11.20 6.40
N ALA A 577 -20.69 -11.99 6.59
CA ALA A 577 -19.51 -11.95 5.73
C ALA A 577 -19.77 -12.54 4.33
N MET A 578 -20.80 -13.40 4.22
CA MET A 578 -21.20 -14.04 2.97
C MET A 578 -22.35 -13.30 2.28
N GLY A 579 -23.35 -12.79 2.99
CA GLY A 579 -24.56 -12.21 2.39
C GLY A 579 -25.40 -11.33 3.32
N PRO A 580 -26.58 -10.87 2.85
CA PRO A 580 -27.49 -10.05 3.65
C PRO A 580 -28.18 -10.89 4.72
N VAL A 581 -28.08 -10.50 6.00
CA VAL A 581 -28.74 -11.20 7.12
C VAL A 581 -30.17 -10.71 7.30
N THR A 582 -30.40 -9.41 7.14
CA THR A 582 -31.67 -8.74 7.39
C THR A 582 -32.39 -8.32 6.10
N VAL A 583 -33.70 -8.05 6.23
CA VAL A 583 -34.52 -7.47 5.15
C VAL A 583 -33.93 -6.14 4.68
N GLU A 584 -33.53 -5.29 5.62
CA GLU A 584 -32.89 -3.99 5.34
C GLU A 584 -31.67 -4.14 4.41
N GLU A 585 -30.78 -5.08 4.71
CA GLU A 585 -29.60 -5.31 3.88
C GLU A 585 -29.93 -5.85 2.50
N TYR A 586 -30.89 -6.76 2.38
CA TYR A 586 -31.30 -7.29 1.08
C TYR A 586 -31.90 -6.18 0.22
N GLU A 587 -32.85 -5.42 0.77
CA GLU A 587 -33.54 -4.36 0.06
C GLU A 587 -32.62 -3.21 -0.35
N SER A 588 -31.57 -2.94 0.44
CA SER A 588 -30.55 -1.93 0.08
C SER A 588 -29.89 -2.18 -1.28
N ARG A 589 -29.93 -3.43 -1.78
CA ARG A 589 -29.35 -3.84 -3.07
C ARG A 589 -30.23 -4.88 -3.78
N ALA A 590 -31.56 -4.73 -3.67
CA ALA A 590 -32.52 -5.71 -4.17
C ALA A 590 -32.25 -6.10 -5.64
N GLU A 591 -32.01 -5.11 -6.51
CA GLU A 591 -31.74 -5.35 -7.94
C GLU A 591 -30.52 -6.27 -8.16
N ARG A 592 -29.47 -6.09 -7.36
CA ARG A 592 -28.25 -6.92 -7.47
C ARG A 592 -28.51 -8.35 -7.01
N TYR A 593 -29.15 -8.51 -5.84
CA TYR A 593 -29.40 -9.84 -5.30
C TYR A 593 -30.44 -10.60 -6.12
N ASP A 594 -31.50 -9.94 -6.60
CA ASP A 594 -32.51 -10.52 -7.49
C ASP A 594 -31.88 -10.99 -8.81
N LYS A 595 -30.96 -10.19 -9.38
CA LYS A 595 -30.18 -10.60 -10.55
C LYS A 595 -29.34 -11.85 -10.27
N GLN A 596 -28.66 -11.92 -9.13
CA GLN A 596 -27.84 -13.08 -8.76
C GLN A 596 -28.68 -14.34 -8.52
N LEU A 597 -29.85 -14.22 -7.87
CA LEU A 597 -30.79 -15.34 -7.73
C LEU A 597 -31.18 -15.91 -9.09
N LYS A 598 -31.46 -15.04 -10.06
CA LYS A 598 -31.82 -15.45 -11.41
C LYS A 598 -30.66 -16.07 -12.18
N GLU A 599 -29.50 -15.42 -12.19
CA GLU A 599 -28.36 -15.79 -13.05
C GLU A 599 -27.47 -16.89 -12.46
N LEU A 600 -27.27 -16.90 -11.14
CA LEU A 600 -26.34 -17.82 -10.46
C LEU A 600 -27.05 -18.98 -9.77
N VAL A 601 -28.25 -18.76 -9.23
CA VAL A 601 -29.04 -19.78 -8.53
C VAL A 601 -30.10 -20.43 -9.44
N GLY A 602 -30.51 -19.73 -10.51
CA GLY A 602 -31.54 -20.20 -11.43
C GLY A 602 -32.96 -20.07 -10.89
N VAL A 603 -33.20 -19.16 -9.94
CA VAL A 603 -34.50 -18.93 -9.30
C VAL A 603 -35.05 -17.57 -9.69
N ASP A 604 -36.31 -17.51 -10.15
CA ASP A 604 -36.99 -16.25 -10.38
C ASP A 604 -37.38 -15.60 -9.03
N PRO A 605 -36.89 -14.38 -8.73
CA PRO A 605 -37.25 -13.66 -7.51
C PRO A 605 -38.67 -13.10 -7.53
N ALA A 606 -39.35 -13.04 -8.69
CA ALA A 606 -40.70 -12.49 -8.79
C ALA A 606 -41.71 -13.25 -7.90
N GLY A 607 -42.54 -12.51 -7.16
CA GLY A 607 -43.57 -13.07 -6.28
C GLY A 607 -43.07 -13.67 -4.96
N LYS A 608 -41.76 -13.68 -4.69
CA LYS A 608 -41.19 -14.11 -3.41
C LYS A 608 -41.06 -12.95 -2.43
N SER A 609 -41.32 -13.22 -1.16
CA SER A 609 -41.01 -12.29 -0.08
C SER A 609 -39.48 -12.11 0.08
N THR A 610 -39.04 -10.98 0.61
CA THR A 610 -37.61 -10.73 0.88
C THR A 610 -37.00 -11.78 1.80
N ALA A 611 -37.75 -12.27 2.79
CA ALA A 611 -37.29 -13.32 3.69
C ALA A 611 -37.01 -14.64 2.94
N GLU A 612 -37.86 -15.02 1.98
CA GLU A 612 -37.62 -16.19 1.13
C GLU A 612 -36.41 -16.00 0.22
N LYS A 613 -36.25 -14.80 -0.34
CA LYS A 613 -35.09 -14.45 -1.18
C LYS A 613 -33.79 -14.53 -0.38
N ILE A 614 -33.74 -13.99 0.84
CA ILE A 614 -32.60 -14.10 1.75
C ILE A 614 -32.25 -15.56 2.02
N LYS A 615 -33.24 -16.41 2.31
CA LYS A 615 -33.02 -17.85 2.57
C LYS A 615 -32.40 -18.56 1.37
N LEU A 616 -32.88 -18.27 0.15
CA LEU A 616 -32.34 -18.85 -1.08
C LEU A 616 -30.91 -18.38 -1.36
N THR A 617 -30.64 -17.08 -1.20
CA THR A 617 -29.30 -16.51 -1.32
C THR A 617 -28.35 -17.13 -0.30
N ARG A 618 -28.80 -17.32 0.94
CA ARG A 618 -28.01 -17.93 2.02
C ARG A 618 -27.54 -19.33 1.66
N ALA A 619 -28.48 -20.19 1.30
CA ALA A 619 -28.18 -21.57 0.96
C ALA A 619 -27.15 -21.66 -0.17
N TYR A 620 -27.30 -20.84 -1.21
CA TYR A 620 -26.34 -20.79 -2.32
C TYR A 620 -24.96 -20.31 -1.87
N ARG A 621 -24.87 -19.22 -1.12
CA ARG A 621 -23.59 -18.61 -0.72
C ARG A 621 -22.81 -19.48 0.27
N GLU A 622 -23.49 -20.10 1.24
CA GLU A 622 -22.88 -21.07 2.15
C GLU A 622 -22.34 -22.28 1.37
N GLU A 623 -23.06 -22.78 0.36
CA GLU A 623 -22.57 -23.87 -0.49
C GLU A 623 -21.32 -23.46 -1.29
N GLN A 624 -21.27 -22.23 -1.83
CA GLN A 624 -20.07 -21.75 -2.54
C GLN A 624 -18.86 -21.64 -1.60
N TYR A 625 -19.08 -21.22 -0.35
CA TYR A 625 -18.04 -21.14 0.67
C TYR A 625 -17.43 -22.50 0.98
N GLU A 626 -18.25 -23.54 1.13
CA GLU A 626 -17.76 -24.91 1.35
C GLU A 626 -16.95 -25.42 0.15
N LYS A 627 -17.38 -25.12 -1.09
CA LYS A 627 -16.67 -25.51 -2.32
C LYS A 627 -15.30 -24.86 -2.44
N VAL A 628 -15.17 -23.56 -2.17
CA VAL A 628 -13.86 -22.87 -2.21
C VAL A 628 -12.96 -23.35 -1.07
N THR A 629 -13.52 -23.67 0.09
CA THR A 629 -12.80 -24.23 1.23
C THR A 629 -12.20 -25.59 0.88
N ASP A 630 -12.98 -26.49 0.28
CA ASP A 630 -12.52 -27.80 -0.18
C ASP A 630 -11.39 -27.69 -1.22
N ALA A 631 -11.57 -26.81 -2.22
CA ALA A 631 -10.55 -26.57 -3.23
C ALA A 631 -9.25 -26.05 -2.60
N THR A 632 -9.35 -25.16 -1.60
CA THR A 632 -8.20 -24.57 -0.91
C THR A 632 -7.50 -25.57 -0.02
N TYR A 633 -8.22 -26.38 0.77
CA TYR A 633 -7.63 -27.45 1.57
C TYR A 633 -6.87 -28.45 0.70
N LYS A 634 -7.48 -28.90 -0.40
CA LYS A 634 -6.81 -29.76 -1.37
C LYS A 634 -5.53 -29.12 -1.88
N ARG A 635 -5.58 -27.83 -2.25
CA ARG A 635 -4.41 -27.11 -2.76
C ARG A 635 -3.30 -26.93 -1.72
N ARG A 636 -3.64 -26.77 -0.44
CA ARG A 636 -2.69 -26.65 0.68
C ARG A 636 -2.08 -27.99 1.11
N GLY A 637 -2.60 -29.12 0.60
CA GLY A 637 -2.20 -30.47 1.03
C GLY A 637 -2.79 -30.83 2.39
N TRP A 638 -4.01 -30.36 2.67
CA TRP A 638 -4.75 -30.59 3.91
C TRP A 638 -5.90 -31.58 3.70
N THR A 639 -6.33 -32.23 4.77
CA THR A 639 -7.52 -33.09 4.78
C THR A 639 -8.80 -32.26 4.64
N LYS A 640 -9.94 -32.91 4.42
CA LYS A 640 -11.24 -32.22 4.36
C LYS A 640 -11.62 -31.53 5.67
N ASN A 641 -11.00 -31.93 6.78
CA ASN A 641 -11.14 -31.28 8.08
C ASN A 641 -10.16 -30.10 8.28
N GLY A 642 -9.42 -29.69 7.23
CA GLY A 642 -8.53 -28.54 7.28
C GLY A 642 -7.23 -28.79 8.06
N VAL A 643 -6.75 -30.03 8.13
CA VAL A 643 -5.53 -30.40 8.87
C VAL A 643 -4.44 -30.82 7.88
N PRO A 644 -3.17 -30.38 8.04
CA PRO A 644 -2.08 -30.82 7.17
C PRO A 644 -1.96 -32.34 7.09
N THR A 645 -1.80 -32.87 5.88
CA THR A 645 -1.61 -34.31 5.67
C THR A 645 -0.20 -34.76 6.06
N LEU A 646 -0.02 -36.03 6.42
CA LEU A 646 1.31 -36.60 6.65
C LEU A 646 2.23 -36.49 5.43
N ALA A 647 1.67 -36.61 4.22
CA ALA A 647 2.42 -36.41 2.99
C ALA A 647 2.96 -34.97 2.91
N ARG A 648 2.12 -33.98 3.23
CA ARG A 648 2.51 -32.57 3.27
C ARG A 648 3.57 -32.29 4.32
N LEU A 649 3.49 -32.89 5.51
CA LEU A 649 4.53 -32.73 6.54
C LEU A 649 5.88 -33.31 6.10
N LYS A 650 5.88 -34.46 5.43
CA LYS A 650 7.09 -35.09 4.89
C LYS A 650 7.70 -34.24 3.79
N GLU A 651 6.89 -33.76 2.86
CA GLU A 651 7.30 -32.85 1.78
C GLU A 651 7.99 -31.60 2.32
N LEU A 652 7.43 -31.01 3.39
CA LEU A 652 7.96 -29.80 4.02
C LEU A 652 9.10 -30.06 5.01
N GLY A 653 9.52 -31.32 5.23
CA GLY A 653 10.57 -31.66 6.18
C GLY A 653 10.23 -31.35 7.65
N ILE A 654 8.95 -31.31 8.00
CA ILE A 654 8.44 -31.02 9.36
C ILE A 654 7.64 -32.19 9.96
N ALA A 655 7.82 -33.40 9.43
CA ALA A 655 7.20 -34.63 9.95
C ALA A 655 7.90 -35.14 11.23
N LEU A 656 8.06 -34.25 12.22
CA LEU A 656 8.59 -34.62 13.53
C LEU A 656 7.61 -35.54 14.27
N PRO A 657 8.06 -36.56 15.03
CA PRO A 657 7.18 -37.52 15.69
C PRO A 657 6.07 -36.89 16.52
N GLU A 658 6.37 -35.81 17.23
CA GLU A 658 5.43 -35.03 18.05
C GLU A 658 4.34 -34.36 17.20
N LEU A 659 4.70 -33.77 16.05
CA LEU A 659 3.76 -33.13 15.14
C LEU A 659 2.87 -34.15 14.42
N VAL A 660 3.46 -35.28 14.02
CA VAL A 660 2.74 -36.42 13.42
C VAL A 660 1.68 -36.95 14.39
N LYS A 661 2.01 -37.09 15.68
CA LYS A 661 1.07 -37.55 16.71
C LYS A 661 -0.15 -36.62 16.84
N ILE A 662 0.05 -35.31 16.72
CA ILE A 662 -1.03 -34.32 16.84
C ILE A 662 -2.01 -34.45 15.67
N VAL A 663 -1.52 -34.60 14.44
CA VAL A 663 -2.38 -34.64 13.25
C VAL A 663 -2.95 -36.03 12.96
N ALA A 664 -2.48 -37.09 13.62
CA ALA A 664 -2.80 -38.48 13.31
C ALA A 664 -4.30 -38.79 13.32
N ALA A 665 -5.05 -38.21 14.26
CA ALA A 665 -6.50 -38.43 14.38
C ALA A 665 -7.29 -37.85 13.19
N ASP A 666 -6.72 -36.86 12.50
CA ASP A 666 -7.35 -36.14 11.38
C ASP A 666 -6.95 -36.70 10.00
N GLN A 667 -6.17 -37.80 9.94
CA GLN A 667 -5.65 -38.39 8.68
C GLN A 667 -6.55 -39.47 8.06
N GLN A 668 -7.64 -39.85 8.74
CA GLN A 668 -8.57 -40.90 8.28
C GLN A 668 -9.51 -40.43 7.18
#